data_AF-A0A3C1X3S0-F1
#
_entry.id   AF-A0A3C1X3S0-F1
#
_cell.length_a   1.000
_cell.length_b   1.000
_cell.length_c   1.000
_cell.angle_alpha   90.00
_cell.angle_beta   90.00
_cell.angle_gamma   90.00
#
_symmetry.space_group_name_H-M   'P 1'
#
loop_
_entity.id
_entity.type
_entity.pdbx_description
1 polymer ?
#
loop_
_entity_poly.entity_id
_entity_poly.type
_entity_poly.pdbx_seq_one_letter_code
_entity_poly.pdbx_strand_id
1 'polypeptide(L)'
;MQINSEAMLAQANRQRTGRLATGVKCIQRMLHRGPDCVAWFRIAVARRTGYRLLWTETNRIAGGGWNRSCRSDRNSSESELCRPDFAGFFGNRCWGLRSVVMSWSVKLSAVCVFIWGSVGVATGFAQELPAVAAPQSPPSPQWVLPEIPGTLVQRVLLDSPTVGQQISCYVSLPPEYESQPQRRFPVLYWLHGMGGGNAGVAQVAQRYQAAMRTGRLPQLIMVFPNGLPSGMWCDWKDGSVRMETVLIQELIPHIDGVFRTLSSPEGRVIEGFSMGGYGAARLGFRYPQLFGAISLLGAGPLQLDLSDAPRVGPAGRERVLQDVFGGDQQYFEAQSPWRAAEVEAERLRVGRVIRQVVGDRDETLQHNQQFHRHLESLQIPHEYRQLPAVPHNPNAVLNSLGEDNWKFYRRALAGLQRANLTLMAPRRPNIVVIYTDDHGWADLGIQGVDSDVQTPHLDQLARDGVLFSRGYVTAPQCVPSRAALLTGRYQQRFGVEDNNRGPLPLSEVTIAERLRPQGYLSGWVGKCHLDISAAKGVEKSQRILPDHMPHQQGFDEYFRGELRQFYASHDLLGRPVQNPPQLITDNRFRVVVQTEAALSFLNRRAAEPQQPWFLYLAWYAPHVPLESPEPWFSRTPEHLPLQRRQALAMIAAMDDGVGRIREKLRELGADRNTLIFFIGDNGAPLGTAWDGSLNSPLAGQKGMLSEGGIRTPFIGAWPGHWPAGQVYSQPVSSLDVAATAAAAAGLDTAGQLDGTDLTPYVTGQRKDAPHERLFWRWASQSAVLEMPWKLIRLGNRPPLLFDVSTPEGEHLSRNLAEEQPELVARLDRRLREWAADLQPPGLSEEASAFSQRHEDLFGEHELIPAVSRTAGGVEEEGVQGWIVRNGQLRRTASGLSIESNADGSSGRMFLTHSRLDLVGPVTAVLRLRAHAGGAGRGRITWRTRQASFAEHQVSEFEWPVGREWQEVQVTIPEDAVILHVRIHPPADAQGLEVQSIEFEGGENRVRFAF
;
A
#
# COMPACT_ATOMS: atom_id res chain seq x y z
N MET A 1 -55.14 -61.53 -21.18
CA MET A 1 -54.13 -60.56 -21.65
C MET A 1 -53.07 -60.43 -20.56
N GLN A 2 -51.80 -60.21 -20.95
CA GLN A 2 -50.65 -59.81 -20.11
C GLN A 2 -50.55 -60.29 -18.64
N ILE A 3 -49.95 -61.48 -18.47
CA ILE A 3 -48.64 -61.68 -17.80
C ILE A 3 -48.44 -61.09 -16.37
N ASN A 4 -48.37 -62.00 -15.39
CA ASN A 4 -47.51 -62.07 -14.19
C ASN A 4 -47.49 -60.95 -13.12
N SER A 5 -47.19 -61.21 -11.83
CA SER A 5 -47.36 -62.39 -10.94
C SER A 5 -46.79 -62.06 -9.54
N GLU A 6 -47.54 -62.33 -8.46
CA GLU A 6 -47.01 -62.60 -7.09
C GLU A 6 -46.16 -61.47 -6.39
N ALA A 7 -45.92 -61.41 -5.07
CA ALA A 7 -46.60 -61.94 -3.88
C ALA A 7 -46.24 -61.08 -2.62
N MET A 8 -46.99 -61.29 -1.52
CA MET A 8 -46.64 -61.37 -0.07
C MET A 8 -45.21 -60.97 0.43
N LEU A 9 -44.94 -60.51 1.69
CA LEU A 9 -45.61 -60.72 3.01
C LEU A 9 -45.12 -59.71 4.11
N ALA A 10 -45.62 -59.90 5.35
CA ALA A 10 -45.30 -59.38 6.71
C ALA A 10 -43.99 -58.59 6.99
N GLN A 11 -43.87 -57.63 7.94
CA GLN A 11 -44.47 -57.35 9.28
C GLN A 11 -43.70 -57.89 10.51
N ALA A 12 -43.12 -56.96 11.30
CA ALA A 12 -42.58 -57.09 12.68
C ALA A 12 -41.31 -57.99 12.87
N ASN A 13 -40.53 -57.96 13.98
CA ASN A 13 -40.72 -57.32 15.30
C ASN A 13 -39.37 -57.14 16.06
N ARG A 14 -39.11 -55.95 16.67
CA ARG A 14 -38.09 -55.67 17.75
C ARG A 14 -36.59 -55.81 17.33
N GLN A 15 -35.59 -55.23 18.04
CA GLN A 15 -35.55 -54.60 19.38
C GLN A 15 -34.47 -53.48 19.53
N ARG A 16 -34.78 -52.43 20.33
CA ARG A 16 -33.87 -51.54 21.12
C ARG A 16 -32.75 -50.66 20.49
N THR A 17 -33.01 -49.34 20.49
CA THR A 17 -32.27 -48.24 21.19
C THR A 17 -30.75 -48.35 21.50
N GLY A 18 -29.90 -47.32 21.38
CA GLY A 18 -30.06 -45.93 20.90
C GLY A 18 -29.72 -44.82 21.93
N ARG A 19 -28.94 -43.80 21.51
CA ARG A 19 -28.48 -42.58 22.26
C ARG A 19 -27.42 -42.87 23.36
N LEU A 20 -26.56 -41.95 23.82
CA LEU A 20 -26.71 -40.52 24.13
C LEU A 20 -25.56 -39.60 23.69
N ALA A 21 -25.80 -38.28 23.81
CA ALA A 21 -24.85 -37.17 23.65
C ALA A 21 -25.16 -36.07 24.70
N THR A 22 -24.46 -34.93 24.66
CA THR A 22 -24.56 -33.74 25.56
C THR A 22 -23.95 -33.94 26.97
N GLY A 23 -23.60 -32.89 27.74
CA GLY A 23 -23.86 -31.45 27.56
C GLY A 23 -22.89 -30.52 28.32
N VAL A 24 -23.23 -29.23 28.47
CA VAL A 24 -22.26 -28.14 28.77
C VAL A 24 -22.72 -27.18 29.90
N LYS A 25 -21.91 -27.11 30.98
CA LYS A 25 -21.71 -25.98 31.95
C LYS A 25 -22.84 -25.50 32.89
N CYS A 26 -22.40 -24.64 33.83
CA CYS A 26 -23.15 -23.70 34.72
C CYS A 26 -23.76 -24.29 36.02
N ILE A 27 -23.85 -23.58 37.17
CA ILE A 27 -23.37 -22.23 37.60
C ILE A 27 -23.21 -22.23 39.15
N GLN A 28 -22.05 -21.87 39.74
CA GLN A 28 -21.67 -20.56 40.33
C GLN A 28 -22.49 -20.07 41.57
N ARG A 29 -21.81 -19.86 42.72
CA ARG A 29 -21.87 -18.69 43.67
C ARG A 29 -21.64 -19.03 45.16
N MET A 30 -20.68 -18.34 45.80
CA MET A 30 -20.86 -17.69 47.11
C MET A 30 -19.82 -16.55 47.31
N LEU A 31 -20.00 -15.66 48.28
CA LEU A 31 -19.27 -14.38 48.41
C LEU A 31 -18.47 -14.24 49.71
N HIS A 32 -17.38 -13.46 49.62
CA HIS A 32 -16.65 -12.74 50.67
C HIS A 32 -16.54 -13.33 52.09
N ARG A 33 -15.29 -13.71 52.46
CA ARG A 33 -14.57 -13.18 53.65
C ARG A 33 -13.07 -13.52 53.54
N GLY A 34 -12.22 -12.53 53.81
CA GLY A 34 -10.82 -12.74 54.26
C GLY A 34 -10.70 -12.41 55.76
N PRO A 35 -9.49 -12.20 56.33
CA PRO A 35 -8.19 -12.09 55.65
C PRO A 35 -7.01 -12.83 56.35
N ASP A 36 -5.79 -12.51 55.91
CA ASP A 36 -4.51 -12.45 56.65
C ASP A 36 -3.84 -13.70 57.29
N CYS A 37 -2.91 -14.27 56.52
CA CYS A 37 -1.48 -14.46 56.90
C CYS A 37 -0.65 -14.14 55.63
N VAL A 38 0.22 -13.13 55.48
CA VAL A 38 1.14 -12.40 56.39
C VAL A 38 2.22 -13.36 56.98
N ALA A 39 3.55 -13.15 56.93
CA ALA A 39 4.49 -12.24 56.23
C ALA A 39 5.97 -12.73 56.54
N TRP A 40 7.11 -12.26 56.01
CA TRP A 40 7.50 -11.30 54.94
C TRP A 40 9.00 -11.48 54.57
N PHE A 41 9.38 -11.24 53.29
CA PHE A 41 10.73 -10.78 52.84
C PHE A 41 11.93 -11.74 53.06
N ARG A 42 13.07 -11.64 52.37
CA ARG A 42 13.86 -10.53 51.76
C ARG A 42 14.53 -11.06 50.46
N ILE A 43 15.04 -10.31 49.46
CA ILE A 43 15.15 -8.88 49.06
C ILE A 43 15.49 -8.89 47.53
N ALA A 44 15.38 -7.86 46.67
CA ALA A 44 15.74 -6.45 46.87
C ALA A 44 14.83 -5.40 46.16
N VAL A 45 15.20 -4.97 44.95
CA VAL A 45 15.12 -3.58 44.44
C VAL A 45 15.22 -3.58 42.91
N ALA A 46 14.64 -2.69 42.10
CA ALA A 46 13.50 -1.75 42.20
C ALA A 46 13.25 -1.20 40.75
N ARG A 47 12.73 0.01 40.40
CA ARG A 47 12.32 1.23 41.14
C ARG A 47 11.32 2.08 40.33
N ARG A 48 10.07 2.16 40.82
CA ARG A 48 9.16 3.35 40.87
C ARG A 48 8.88 4.15 39.57
N THR A 49 7.65 4.20 39.04
CA THR A 49 6.42 4.94 39.49
C THR A 49 6.57 6.46 39.54
N GLY A 50 5.63 7.26 39.03
CA GLY A 50 4.35 6.96 38.36
C GLY A 50 3.56 8.27 38.12
N TYR A 51 2.23 8.22 37.87
CA TYR A 51 1.24 9.08 38.54
C TYR A 51 -0.21 8.57 38.34
N ARG A 52 -1.13 9.08 39.17
CA ARG A 52 -2.52 8.63 39.34
C ARG A 52 -3.47 9.11 38.23
N LEU A 53 -4.46 8.29 37.91
CA LEU A 53 -5.79 8.77 37.47
C LEU A 53 -6.59 9.25 38.69
N LEU A 54 -7.30 10.38 38.54
CA LEU A 54 -8.34 10.84 39.46
C LEU A 54 -9.71 10.68 38.78
N TRP A 55 -10.64 10.07 39.48
CA TRP A 55 -12.07 10.12 39.17
C TRP A 55 -12.78 10.79 40.35
N THR A 56 -13.62 11.78 40.06
CA THR A 56 -14.45 12.48 41.06
C THR A 56 -15.84 12.69 40.49
N GLU A 57 -16.78 11.81 40.86
CA GLU A 57 -18.21 12.14 40.78
C GLU A 57 -18.59 12.98 42.00
N THR A 58 -19.43 14.01 41.84
CA THR A 58 -20.51 14.30 42.81
C THR A 58 -21.57 15.29 42.29
N ASN A 59 -22.84 14.94 42.52
CA ASN A 59 -24.00 15.81 42.77
C ASN A 59 -24.46 16.90 41.78
N ARG A 60 -25.54 16.56 41.04
CA ARG A 60 -26.87 17.22 41.01
C ARG A 60 -27.01 18.65 41.59
N ILE A 61 -27.81 19.51 40.93
CA ILE A 61 -29.18 19.91 41.36
C ILE A 61 -29.94 20.82 40.36
N ALA A 62 -31.26 20.56 40.21
CA ALA A 62 -32.40 21.40 39.75
C ALA A 62 -32.50 22.11 38.36
N GLY A 63 -33.73 22.08 37.81
CA GLY A 63 -34.28 23.02 36.81
C GLY A 63 -34.31 22.53 35.35
N GLY A 64 -35.44 22.50 34.61
CA GLY A 64 -36.85 22.70 34.98
C GLY A 64 -37.77 22.79 33.74
N GLY A 65 -39.02 22.29 33.82
CA GLY A 65 -40.04 22.31 32.75
C GLY A 65 -39.97 21.10 31.79
N TRP A 66 -40.90 20.12 31.81
CA TRP A 66 -42.32 20.15 31.40
C TRP A 66 -42.57 20.47 29.92
N ASN A 67 -42.87 19.45 29.12
CA ASN A 67 -44.26 19.23 28.72
C ASN A 67 -44.56 17.74 28.43
N ARG A 68 -45.85 17.40 28.22
CA ARG A 68 -46.36 16.01 28.14
C ARG A 68 -46.86 15.65 26.74
N SER A 69 -46.75 14.38 26.37
CA SER A 69 -47.95 13.56 26.11
C SER A 69 -47.62 12.07 26.15
N CYS A 70 -48.56 11.26 26.66
CA CYS A 70 -48.50 9.80 26.60
C CYS A 70 -49.72 9.29 25.84
N ARG A 71 -49.56 8.16 25.15
CA ARG A 71 -50.60 7.11 25.13
C ARG A 71 -49.93 5.75 25.30
N SER A 72 -50.48 4.95 26.20
CA SER A 72 -50.22 3.52 26.33
C SER A 72 -51.33 2.73 25.63
N ASP A 73 -51.07 1.45 25.34
CA ASP A 73 -51.65 0.31 26.07
C ASP A 73 -50.97 -0.99 25.56
N ARG A 74 -50.42 -1.87 26.42
CA ARG A 74 -51.08 -2.92 27.25
C ARG A 74 -51.73 -4.00 26.37
N ASN A 75 -51.62 -5.31 26.65
CA ASN A 75 -51.39 -6.02 27.93
C ASN A 75 -50.68 -7.40 27.67
N SER A 76 -49.77 -7.89 28.54
CA SER A 76 -49.92 -9.00 29.54
C SER A 76 -49.93 -10.45 28.96
N SER A 77 -49.47 -11.53 29.62
CA SER A 77 -48.77 -11.75 30.92
C SER A 77 -48.22 -13.21 31.07
N GLU A 78 -47.30 -13.44 32.03
CA GLU A 78 -47.02 -14.67 32.87
C GLU A 78 -46.70 -16.05 32.19
N SER A 79 -45.81 -16.97 32.62
CA SER A 79 -45.07 -17.38 33.86
C SER A 79 -45.82 -18.34 34.82
N GLU A 80 -45.24 -19.37 35.47
CA GLU A 80 -43.83 -19.84 35.67
C GLU A 80 -43.77 -21.39 35.93
N LEU A 81 -42.78 -21.89 36.71
CA LEU A 81 -42.64 -23.22 37.38
C LEU A 81 -42.09 -24.43 36.56
N CYS A 82 -41.73 -25.57 37.18
CA CYS A 82 -40.60 -25.88 38.10
C CYS A 82 -40.60 -27.36 38.58
N ARG A 83 -39.41 -28.02 38.66
CA ARG A 83 -39.07 -29.21 39.53
C ARG A 83 -39.76 -30.59 39.25
N PRO A 84 -39.31 -31.74 39.85
CA PRO A 84 -37.93 -32.21 40.20
C PRO A 84 -37.64 -33.75 39.99
N ASP A 85 -36.46 -34.21 40.48
CA ASP A 85 -36.18 -35.49 41.20
C ASP A 85 -35.35 -36.71 40.64
N PHE A 86 -34.32 -37.05 41.44
CA PHE A 86 -33.68 -38.34 41.86
C PHE A 86 -32.91 -39.37 40.96
N ALA A 87 -31.62 -39.55 41.32
CA ALA A 87 -30.74 -40.77 41.43
C ALA A 87 -30.61 -41.85 40.32
N GLY A 88 -29.48 -42.57 40.12
CA GLY A 88 -28.09 -42.44 40.62
C GLY A 88 -27.41 -43.74 41.14
N PHE A 89 -26.23 -44.15 40.63
CA PHE A 89 -25.24 -45.01 41.33
C PHE A 89 -23.88 -45.20 40.58
N PHE A 90 -22.81 -45.50 41.35
CA PHE A 90 -21.44 -46.05 41.06
C PHE A 90 -20.70 -45.73 39.74
N GLY A 91 -19.37 -45.48 39.72
CA GLY A 91 -18.39 -45.32 40.81
C GLY A 91 -17.02 -45.96 40.51
N ASN A 92 -15.90 -45.42 41.03
CA ASN A 92 -14.61 -46.13 41.06
C ASN A 92 -13.62 -45.64 42.14
N ARG A 93 -12.60 -46.47 42.44
CA ARG A 93 -11.54 -46.36 43.48
C ARG A 93 -10.14 -46.29 42.81
N CYS A 94 -8.97 -46.07 43.43
CA CYS A 94 -8.48 -45.39 44.65
C CYS A 94 -6.92 -45.37 44.62
N TRP A 95 -6.27 -44.33 45.17
CA TRP A 95 -4.90 -44.33 45.79
C TRP A 95 -3.66 -44.73 44.93
N GLY A 96 -2.41 -44.31 45.22
CA GLY A 96 -1.89 -43.23 46.08
C GLY A 96 -0.46 -43.46 46.65
N LEU A 97 0.37 -42.40 46.73
CA LEU A 97 1.59 -42.22 47.58
C LEU A 97 2.83 -43.11 47.20
N ARG A 98 4.14 -42.83 47.44
CA ARG A 98 5.03 -41.79 48.10
C ARG A 98 6.51 -42.11 47.65
N SER A 99 7.65 -41.41 47.88
CA SER A 99 8.09 -40.02 48.24
C SER A 99 9.66 -39.97 48.38
N VAL A 100 10.26 -38.82 48.78
CA VAL A 100 11.59 -38.66 49.49
C VAL A 100 12.88 -38.81 48.62
N VAL A 101 13.65 -37.76 48.24
CA VAL A 101 14.71 -36.95 48.97
C VAL A 101 16.01 -36.91 48.07
N MET A 102 17.00 -35.97 48.05
CA MET A 102 17.44 -34.84 48.91
C MET A 102 18.10 -33.64 48.13
N SER A 103 18.64 -32.69 48.90
CA SER A 103 19.57 -31.54 48.69
C SER A 103 20.99 -31.93 48.14
N TRP A 104 21.90 -31.07 47.61
CA TRP A 104 22.43 -29.76 48.07
C TRP A 104 23.03 -28.83 46.96
N SER A 105 22.86 -27.49 47.11
CA SER A 105 23.85 -26.37 47.27
C SER A 105 25.26 -26.43 46.60
N VAL A 106 26.06 -25.37 46.24
CA VAL A 106 26.14 -23.86 46.33
C VAL A 106 27.52 -23.43 45.72
N LYS A 107 27.93 -22.23 45.20
CA LYS A 107 27.44 -20.83 44.99
C LYS A 107 28.34 -20.01 44.00
N LEU A 108 27.77 -19.00 43.31
CA LEU A 108 28.33 -17.66 42.91
C LEU A 108 29.63 -17.49 42.05
N SER A 109 29.84 -16.27 41.55
CA SER A 109 30.84 -15.86 40.53
C SER A 109 31.48 -14.47 40.81
N ALA A 110 32.66 -14.18 40.23
CA ALA A 110 33.26 -12.83 40.11
C ALA A 110 34.34 -12.80 38.99
N VAL A 111 34.78 -11.61 38.55
CA VAL A 111 35.65 -11.37 37.35
C VAL A 111 36.73 -10.31 37.64
N CYS A 112 37.95 -10.46 37.08
CA CYS A 112 38.94 -9.42 36.68
C CYS A 112 40.27 -10.08 36.16
N VAL A 113 41.23 -9.45 35.45
CA VAL A 113 41.26 -8.51 34.29
C VAL A 113 42.74 -8.15 33.93
N PHE A 114 43.07 -7.90 32.63
CA PHE A 114 44.40 -7.46 32.09
C PHE A 114 45.61 -8.46 32.24
N ILE A 115 46.79 -8.40 31.58
CA ILE A 115 47.51 -7.43 30.67
C ILE A 115 48.09 -8.18 29.40
N TRP A 116 48.48 -7.43 28.36
CA TRP A 116 49.34 -7.79 27.20
C TRP A 116 50.66 -8.57 27.47
N GLY A 117 51.22 -9.18 26.41
CA GLY A 117 52.65 -9.53 26.28
C GLY A 117 53.01 -10.13 24.90
N SER A 118 54.13 -9.73 24.29
CA SER A 118 54.46 -10.05 22.88
C SER A 118 55.94 -10.45 22.65
N VAL A 119 56.18 -11.32 21.65
CA VAL A 119 57.48 -11.65 21.00
C VAL A 119 58.50 -12.46 21.84
N GLY A 120 59.07 -13.51 21.23
CA GLY A 120 60.25 -14.24 21.74
C GLY A 120 60.51 -15.55 21.00
N VAL A 121 61.54 -15.60 20.13
CA VAL A 121 61.88 -16.77 19.29
C VAL A 121 63.16 -17.44 19.78
N ALA A 122 63.14 -18.77 20.00
CA ALA A 122 64.34 -19.63 20.02
C ALA A 122 64.04 -21.13 19.84
N THR A 123 64.30 -21.64 18.62
CA THR A 123 64.93 -22.95 18.30
C THR A 123 64.81 -24.18 19.23
N GLY A 124 64.53 -25.37 18.65
CA GLY A 124 65.36 -26.56 18.94
C GLY A 124 64.70 -27.95 19.03
N PHE A 125 64.43 -28.58 17.89
CA PHE A 125 64.41 -30.06 17.65
C PHE A 125 63.92 -31.04 18.74
N ALA A 126 62.76 -31.66 18.50
CA ALA A 126 62.49 -33.07 18.82
C ALA A 126 61.64 -33.68 17.68
N GLN A 127 61.81 -34.98 17.41
CA GLN A 127 61.38 -35.62 16.15
C GLN A 127 59.86 -35.73 15.98
N GLU A 128 59.40 -35.60 14.73
CA GLU A 128 57.99 -35.79 14.35
C GLU A 128 57.58 -37.28 14.41
N LEU A 129 56.48 -37.56 15.09
CA LEU A 129 55.64 -38.72 14.81
C LEU A 129 54.67 -38.34 13.67
N PRO A 130 54.28 -39.27 12.78
CA PRO A 130 53.36 -38.98 11.70
C PRO A 130 52.01 -38.51 12.27
N ALA A 131 51.66 -37.24 12.02
CA ALA A 131 50.44 -36.65 12.54
C ALA A 131 49.21 -37.39 12.02
N VAL A 132 48.31 -37.77 12.94
CA VAL A 132 46.94 -38.17 12.57
C VAL A 132 46.32 -36.97 11.87
N ALA A 133 45.94 -37.15 10.60
CA ALA A 133 45.38 -36.07 9.80
C ALA A 133 44.15 -35.49 10.52
N ALA A 134 44.14 -34.16 10.68
CA ALA A 134 42.96 -33.46 11.19
C ALA A 134 41.75 -33.82 10.31
N PRO A 135 40.54 -33.95 10.89
CA PRO A 135 39.34 -34.22 10.11
C PRO A 135 39.19 -33.11 9.07
N GLN A 136 39.24 -33.49 7.78
CA GLN A 136 39.11 -32.56 6.68
C GLN A 136 37.75 -31.86 6.80
N SER A 137 37.73 -30.54 6.67
CA SER A 137 36.49 -29.78 6.53
C SER A 137 35.63 -30.42 5.44
N PRO A 138 34.32 -30.60 5.65
CA PRO A 138 33.47 -31.24 4.65
C PRO A 138 33.58 -30.47 3.31
N PRO A 139 33.69 -31.18 2.17
CA PRO A 139 33.89 -30.53 0.89
C PRO A 139 32.69 -29.63 0.57
N SER A 140 32.97 -28.43 0.06
CA SER A 140 31.94 -27.43 -0.24
C SER A 140 30.81 -28.02 -1.10
N PRO A 141 29.53 -27.68 -0.81
CA PRO A 141 28.38 -28.25 -1.49
C PRO A 141 28.47 -28.11 -3.02
N GLN A 142 28.36 -29.22 -3.74
CA GLN A 142 28.46 -29.23 -5.21
C GLN A 142 27.18 -28.68 -5.85
N TRP A 143 27.12 -27.36 -6.03
CA TRP A 143 25.99 -26.68 -6.68
C TRP A 143 25.95 -26.84 -8.21
N VAL A 144 27.09 -27.01 -8.86
CA VAL A 144 27.20 -27.25 -10.31
C VAL A 144 27.33 -28.74 -10.60
N LEU A 145 26.30 -29.27 -11.25
CA LEU A 145 26.21 -30.65 -11.71
C LEU A 145 26.99 -30.84 -13.03
N PRO A 146 27.46 -32.06 -13.34
CA PRO A 146 28.04 -32.39 -14.64
C PRO A 146 26.99 -32.35 -15.76
N GLU A 147 27.43 -32.39 -17.00
CA GLU A 147 26.54 -32.56 -18.15
C GLU A 147 26.18 -34.04 -18.38
N ILE A 148 25.00 -34.28 -18.97
CA ILE A 148 24.51 -35.63 -19.31
C ILE A 148 24.35 -35.71 -20.84
N PRO A 149 25.47 -35.81 -21.60
CA PRO A 149 25.45 -35.74 -23.06
C PRO A 149 24.61 -36.86 -23.69
N GLY A 150 24.02 -36.57 -24.86
CA GLY A 150 23.20 -37.53 -25.60
C GLY A 150 21.82 -37.82 -24.98
N THR A 151 21.31 -36.96 -24.11
CA THR A 151 20.00 -37.15 -23.44
C THR A 151 19.01 -36.01 -23.73
N LEU A 152 17.76 -36.21 -23.33
CA LEU A 152 16.67 -35.22 -23.48
C LEU A 152 16.65 -34.16 -22.36
N VAL A 153 17.79 -33.93 -21.70
CA VAL A 153 17.95 -32.89 -20.69
C VAL A 153 19.20 -32.06 -20.97
N GLN A 154 19.07 -30.74 -20.83
CA GLN A 154 20.18 -29.79 -20.89
C GLN A 154 20.51 -29.30 -19.49
N ARG A 155 21.80 -29.06 -19.20
CA ARG A 155 22.22 -28.35 -17.99
C ARG A 155 21.98 -26.86 -18.18
N VAL A 156 21.31 -26.23 -17.23
CA VAL A 156 21.13 -24.77 -17.16
C VAL A 156 21.94 -24.25 -15.99
N LEU A 157 22.69 -23.17 -16.22
CA LEU A 157 23.49 -22.48 -15.22
C LEU A 157 22.83 -21.13 -14.88
N LEU A 158 22.90 -20.73 -13.62
CA LEU A 158 22.75 -19.32 -13.24
C LEU A 158 23.79 -18.94 -12.19
N ASP A 159 24.19 -17.69 -12.19
CA ASP A 159 24.94 -17.06 -11.11
C ASP A 159 23.99 -16.86 -9.91
N SER A 160 24.37 -17.36 -8.74
CA SER A 160 23.58 -17.21 -7.50
C SER A 160 24.24 -16.20 -6.57
N PRO A 161 23.65 -15.00 -6.36
CA PRO A 161 24.07 -14.08 -5.31
C PRO A 161 24.00 -14.71 -3.91
N THR A 162 23.02 -15.59 -3.66
CA THR A 162 22.86 -16.27 -2.38
C THR A 162 24.00 -17.24 -2.04
N VAL A 163 24.57 -17.91 -3.05
CA VAL A 163 25.67 -18.88 -2.87
C VAL A 163 27.05 -18.25 -3.17
N GLY A 164 27.11 -17.12 -3.88
CA GLY A 164 28.35 -16.46 -4.27
C GLY A 164 29.10 -17.13 -5.44
N GLN A 165 28.44 -18.04 -6.16
CA GLN A 165 28.98 -18.79 -7.29
C GLN A 165 27.86 -19.24 -8.24
N GLN A 166 28.23 -19.81 -9.39
CA GLN A 166 27.26 -20.49 -10.24
C GLN A 166 26.68 -21.73 -9.58
N ILE A 167 25.41 -21.99 -9.89
CA ILE A 167 24.67 -23.20 -9.55
C ILE A 167 24.04 -23.76 -10.82
N SER A 168 23.48 -24.98 -10.76
CA SER A 168 22.85 -25.59 -11.94
C SER A 168 21.58 -26.37 -11.63
N CYS A 169 20.72 -26.50 -12.65
CA CYS A 169 19.65 -27.48 -12.72
C CYS A 169 19.69 -28.21 -14.08
N TYR A 170 18.89 -29.27 -14.24
CA TYR A 170 18.59 -29.81 -15.57
C TYR A 170 17.20 -29.38 -16.04
N VAL A 171 17.04 -29.15 -17.35
CA VAL A 171 15.76 -28.83 -17.98
C VAL A 171 15.48 -29.80 -19.13
N SER A 172 14.25 -30.30 -19.24
CA SER A 172 13.73 -31.00 -20.42
C SER A 172 12.63 -30.17 -21.07
N LEU A 173 12.81 -29.82 -22.35
CA LEU A 173 11.85 -29.04 -23.12
C LEU A 173 10.84 -29.97 -23.82
N PRO A 174 9.53 -29.64 -23.85
CA PRO A 174 8.52 -30.52 -24.43
C PRO A 174 8.72 -30.72 -25.94
N PRO A 175 8.30 -31.86 -26.52
CA PRO A 175 8.35 -32.12 -27.97
C PRO A 175 7.75 -31.02 -28.86
N GLU A 176 6.78 -30.26 -28.36
CA GLU A 176 6.15 -29.14 -29.08
C GLU A 176 6.82 -27.77 -28.85
N TYR A 177 7.95 -27.70 -28.12
CA TYR A 177 8.57 -26.43 -27.74
C TYR A 177 9.04 -25.62 -28.95
N GLU A 178 9.89 -26.20 -29.81
CA GLU A 178 10.47 -25.51 -30.97
C GLU A 178 9.44 -25.26 -32.07
N SER A 179 8.54 -26.22 -32.31
CA SER A 179 7.53 -26.15 -33.37
C SER A 179 6.36 -25.20 -33.06
N GLN A 180 6.24 -24.72 -31.82
CA GLN A 180 5.22 -23.76 -31.41
C GLN A 180 5.88 -22.56 -30.69
N PRO A 181 6.57 -21.67 -31.41
CA PRO A 181 7.43 -20.62 -30.83
C PRO A 181 6.68 -19.61 -29.97
N GLN A 182 5.39 -19.38 -30.23
CA GLN A 182 4.55 -18.46 -29.44
C GLN A 182 3.89 -19.11 -28.21
N ARG A 183 3.96 -20.44 -28.08
CA ARG A 183 3.31 -21.13 -26.96
C ARG A 183 4.13 -21.00 -25.67
N ARG A 184 3.42 -20.78 -24.56
CA ARG A 184 3.90 -20.95 -23.19
C ARG A 184 3.45 -22.30 -22.64
N PHE A 185 4.30 -22.92 -21.82
CA PHE A 185 4.13 -24.29 -21.32
C PHE A 185 4.06 -24.34 -19.79
N PRO A 186 3.25 -25.23 -19.18
CA PRO A 186 3.34 -25.54 -17.77
C PRO A 186 4.76 -26.01 -17.39
N VAL A 187 5.11 -25.91 -16.10
CA VAL A 187 6.42 -26.31 -15.56
C VAL A 187 6.23 -27.35 -14.46
N LEU A 188 6.98 -28.46 -14.55
CA LEU A 188 7.04 -29.51 -13.54
C LEU A 188 8.41 -29.47 -12.85
N TYR A 189 8.44 -29.02 -11.60
CA TYR A 189 9.61 -29.06 -10.74
C TYR A 189 9.71 -30.44 -10.09
N TRP A 190 10.71 -31.21 -10.49
CA TRP A 190 10.92 -32.58 -10.07
C TRP A 190 12.06 -32.69 -9.05
N LEU A 191 11.69 -32.93 -7.80
CA LEU A 191 12.62 -33.02 -6.68
C LEU A 191 13.12 -34.46 -6.51
N HIS A 192 14.44 -34.62 -6.43
CA HIS A 192 15.09 -35.92 -6.27
C HIS A 192 15.13 -36.40 -4.81
N GLY A 193 15.35 -37.71 -4.64
CA GLY A 193 15.56 -38.33 -3.34
C GLY A 193 16.94 -38.04 -2.72
N MET A 194 17.19 -38.59 -1.54
CA MET A 194 18.50 -38.52 -0.88
C MET A 194 19.54 -39.29 -1.71
N GLY A 195 20.77 -38.78 -1.75
CA GLY A 195 21.88 -39.26 -2.60
C GLY A 195 22.18 -38.38 -3.82
N GLY A 196 21.32 -37.39 -4.15
CA GLY A 196 21.55 -36.43 -5.23
C GLY A 196 20.87 -36.78 -6.56
N GLY A 197 20.70 -35.79 -7.44
CA GLY A 197 19.78 -35.86 -8.57
C GLY A 197 20.25 -36.57 -9.84
N ASN A 198 21.55 -36.71 -10.09
CA ASN A 198 22.07 -37.11 -11.41
C ASN A 198 21.58 -38.51 -11.85
N ALA A 199 21.48 -39.45 -10.92
CA ALA A 199 21.12 -40.85 -11.19
C ALA A 199 19.61 -41.03 -11.40
N GLY A 200 19.14 -40.78 -12.63
CA GLY A 200 17.78 -41.11 -13.08
C GLY A 200 17.02 -39.99 -13.79
N VAL A 201 17.51 -38.75 -13.74
CA VAL A 201 16.90 -37.58 -14.42
C VAL A 201 16.61 -37.87 -15.91
N ALA A 202 17.58 -38.43 -16.64
CA ALA A 202 17.39 -38.79 -18.05
C ALA A 202 16.28 -39.82 -18.27
N GLN A 203 16.12 -40.80 -17.36
CA GLN A 203 15.07 -41.83 -17.44
C GLN A 203 13.69 -41.27 -17.13
N VAL A 204 13.57 -40.38 -16.12
CA VAL A 204 12.34 -39.68 -15.79
C VAL A 204 11.92 -38.76 -16.94
N ALA A 205 12.86 -37.96 -17.49
CA ALA A 205 12.63 -37.11 -18.65
C ALA A 205 12.17 -37.94 -19.87
N GLN A 206 12.86 -39.03 -20.23
CA GLN A 206 12.45 -39.92 -21.32
C GLN A 206 11.03 -40.50 -21.13
N ARG A 207 10.69 -40.93 -19.91
CA ARG A 207 9.34 -41.44 -19.58
C ARG A 207 8.25 -40.40 -19.81
N TYR A 208 8.48 -39.16 -19.38
CA TYR A 208 7.52 -38.07 -19.48
C TYR A 208 7.43 -37.54 -20.92
N GLN A 209 8.56 -37.42 -21.62
CA GLN A 209 8.65 -37.14 -23.06
C GLN A 209 7.83 -38.15 -23.89
N ALA A 210 7.93 -39.45 -23.59
CA ALA A 210 7.13 -40.48 -24.25
C ALA A 210 5.62 -40.33 -23.96
N ALA A 211 5.24 -39.93 -22.74
CA ALA A 211 3.86 -39.64 -22.38
C ALA A 211 3.32 -38.37 -23.10
N MET A 212 4.15 -37.36 -23.35
CA MET A 212 3.78 -36.18 -24.15
C MET A 212 3.58 -36.54 -25.63
N ARG A 213 4.52 -37.27 -26.24
CA ARG A 213 4.44 -37.72 -27.65
C ARG A 213 3.24 -38.62 -27.94
N THR A 214 2.71 -39.30 -26.91
CA THR A 214 1.50 -40.14 -27.01
C THR A 214 0.23 -39.43 -26.53
N GLY A 215 0.27 -38.12 -26.26
CA GLY A 215 -0.89 -37.33 -25.83
C GLY A 215 -1.41 -37.64 -24.42
N ARG A 216 -0.74 -38.53 -23.68
CA ARG A 216 -1.14 -38.96 -22.33
C ARG A 216 -0.84 -37.88 -21.30
N LEU A 217 0.31 -37.22 -21.43
CA LEU A 217 0.74 -36.09 -20.61
C LEU A 217 0.61 -34.78 -21.42
N PRO A 218 0.04 -33.68 -20.89
CA PRO A 218 0.09 -32.39 -21.56
C PRO A 218 1.54 -31.92 -21.74
N GLN A 219 1.85 -31.26 -22.86
CA GLN A 219 3.16 -30.68 -23.12
C GLN A 219 3.55 -29.72 -21.98
N LEU A 220 4.68 -29.99 -21.32
CA LEU A 220 5.20 -29.19 -20.21
C LEU A 220 6.73 -29.19 -20.19
N ILE A 221 7.33 -28.16 -19.60
CA ILE A 221 8.77 -28.09 -19.31
C ILE A 221 9.01 -28.86 -18.01
N MET A 222 10.03 -29.70 -17.96
CA MET A 222 10.49 -30.33 -16.71
C MET A 222 11.75 -29.64 -16.22
N VAL A 223 11.80 -29.31 -14.94
CA VAL A 223 12.98 -28.79 -14.23
C VAL A 223 13.37 -29.78 -13.17
N PHE A 224 14.65 -30.10 -13.08
CA PHE A 224 15.24 -30.96 -12.04
C PHE A 224 16.25 -30.12 -11.25
N PRO A 225 15.84 -29.47 -10.14
CA PRO A 225 16.76 -28.68 -9.31
C PRO A 225 17.83 -29.55 -8.66
N ASN A 226 19.01 -28.96 -8.41
CA ASN A 226 20.02 -29.56 -7.56
C ASN A 226 19.66 -29.35 -6.07
N GLY A 227 19.16 -30.40 -5.42
CA GLY A 227 18.79 -30.40 -3.99
C GLY A 227 19.92 -30.78 -3.03
N LEU A 228 21.14 -30.99 -3.53
CA LEU A 228 22.30 -31.58 -2.82
C LEU A 228 22.02 -33.01 -2.27
N PRO A 229 23.05 -33.81 -1.91
CA PRO A 229 22.84 -35.21 -1.52
C PRO A 229 21.88 -35.41 -0.33
N SER A 230 21.89 -34.48 0.64
CA SER A 230 21.03 -34.53 1.83
C SER A 230 20.41 -33.15 2.15
N GLY A 231 20.24 -32.26 1.17
CA GLY A 231 19.87 -30.86 1.43
C GLY A 231 18.46 -30.61 1.95
N MET A 232 17.61 -31.66 2.07
CA MET A 232 16.25 -31.64 2.67
C MET A 232 15.25 -30.62 2.11
N TRP A 233 15.62 -29.86 1.07
CA TRP A 233 14.79 -28.81 0.46
C TRP A 233 14.41 -27.68 1.45
N CYS A 234 15.32 -27.36 2.37
CA CYS A 234 15.25 -26.24 3.31
C CYS A 234 16.59 -25.53 3.43
N ASP A 235 16.59 -24.26 3.83
CA ASP A 235 17.83 -23.60 4.26
C ASP A 235 18.37 -24.31 5.52
N TRP A 236 19.69 -24.46 5.63
CA TRP A 236 20.34 -25.08 6.78
C TRP A 236 20.39 -24.10 7.95
N LYS A 237 20.31 -24.61 9.19
CA LYS A 237 20.17 -23.78 10.40
C LYS A 237 21.35 -22.83 10.63
N ASP A 238 22.56 -23.23 10.22
CA ASP A 238 23.76 -22.40 10.30
C ASP A 238 23.86 -21.34 9.19
N GLY A 239 22.99 -21.41 8.18
CA GLY A 239 22.97 -20.54 7.01
C GLY A 239 23.99 -20.88 5.93
N SER A 240 24.77 -21.97 6.05
CA SER A 240 25.85 -22.33 5.10
C SER A 240 25.33 -22.84 3.74
N VAL A 241 24.13 -23.44 3.74
CA VAL A 241 23.40 -23.88 2.54
C VAL A 241 22.02 -23.26 2.54
N ARG A 242 21.74 -22.40 1.57
CA ARG A 242 20.47 -21.69 1.41
C ARG A 242 19.59 -22.28 0.29
N MET A 243 19.33 -23.59 0.39
CA MET A 243 18.65 -24.39 -0.63
C MET A 243 17.23 -23.92 -0.97
N GLU A 244 16.44 -23.53 0.03
CA GLU A 244 15.07 -23.03 -0.15
C GLU A 244 15.08 -21.61 -0.71
N THR A 245 15.92 -20.72 -0.18
CA THR A 245 16.09 -19.35 -0.70
C THR A 245 16.51 -19.39 -2.18
N VAL A 246 17.51 -20.19 -2.53
CA VAL A 246 17.96 -20.40 -3.91
C VAL A 246 16.83 -20.91 -4.81
N LEU A 247 16.12 -21.97 -4.40
CA LEU A 247 15.08 -22.58 -5.23
C LEU A 247 13.88 -21.64 -5.45
N ILE A 248 13.45 -20.93 -4.41
CA ILE A 248 12.24 -20.11 -4.41
C ILE A 248 12.49 -18.70 -4.97
N GLN A 249 13.62 -18.07 -4.63
CA GLN A 249 13.88 -16.65 -4.96
C GLN A 249 14.76 -16.47 -6.20
N GLU A 250 15.57 -17.47 -6.59
CA GLU A 250 16.48 -17.35 -7.73
C GLU A 250 16.11 -18.30 -8.87
N LEU A 251 15.98 -19.62 -8.61
CA LEU A 251 15.80 -20.61 -9.66
C LEU A 251 14.42 -20.55 -10.35
N ILE A 252 13.33 -20.42 -9.59
CA ILE A 252 11.98 -20.31 -10.19
C ILE A 252 11.87 -19.05 -11.08
N PRO A 253 12.23 -17.82 -10.61
CA PRO A 253 12.24 -16.64 -11.47
C PRO A 253 13.17 -16.76 -12.68
N HIS A 254 14.36 -17.35 -12.53
CA HIS A 254 15.27 -17.58 -13.66
C HIS A 254 14.67 -18.51 -14.72
N ILE A 255 14.02 -19.61 -14.32
CA ILE A 255 13.33 -20.51 -15.26
C ILE A 255 12.19 -19.78 -15.98
N ASP A 256 11.40 -18.96 -15.28
CA ASP A 256 10.30 -18.18 -15.87
C ASP A 256 10.78 -17.03 -16.78
N GLY A 257 12.01 -16.53 -16.59
CA GLY A 257 12.65 -15.52 -17.44
C GLY A 257 13.35 -16.10 -18.68
N VAL A 258 13.96 -17.29 -18.57
CA VAL A 258 14.73 -17.93 -19.66
C VAL A 258 13.86 -18.82 -20.56
N PHE A 259 12.81 -19.44 -20.03
CA PHE A 259 11.95 -20.35 -20.77
C PHE A 259 10.53 -19.81 -20.97
N ARG A 260 9.84 -20.28 -22.02
CA ARG A 260 8.45 -19.91 -22.30
C ARG A 260 7.49 -20.65 -21.36
N THR A 261 7.47 -20.25 -20.10
CA THR A 261 6.65 -20.86 -19.05
C THR A 261 5.25 -20.24 -18.96
N LEU A 262 4.33 -20.97 -18.34
CA LEU A 262 3.12 -20.42 -17.71
C LEU A 262 3.43 -20.15 -16.24
N SER A 263 3.86 -18.92 -15.92
CA SER A 263 4.26 -18.48 -14.58
C SER A 263 3.10 -18.30 -13.57
N SER A 264 1.91 -18.81 -13.89
CA SER A 264 0.79 -18.95 -12.95
C SER A 264 1.09 -20.04 -11.91
N PRO A 265 0.51 -19.98 -10.70
CA PRO A 265 0.49 -21.13 -9.80
C PRO A 265 -0.08 -22.37 -10.52
N GLU A 266 -1.20 -22.21 -11.23
CA GLU A 266 -1.89 -23.26 -11.99
C GLU A 266 -1.03 -23.81 -13.15
N GLY A 267 0.00 -23.07 -13.56
CA GLY A 267 1.00 -23.47 -14.54
C GLY A 267 2.19 -24.22 -13.95
N ARG A 268 2.41 -24.19 -12.62
CA ARG A 268 3.50 -24.89 -11.95
C ARG A 268 3.00 -26.09 -11.12
N VAL A 269 3.65 -27.23 -11.32
CA VAL A 269 3.48 -28.47 -10.55
C VAL A 269 4.78 -28.76 -9.82
N ILE A 270 4.69 -29.16 -8.55
CA ILE A 270 5.84 -29.66 -7.78
C ILE A 270 5.63 -31.14 -7.42
N GLU A 271 6.61 -31.97 -7.76
CA GLU A 271 6.59 -33.41 -7.51
C GLU A 271 7.95 -33.89 -7.01
N GLY A 272 7.98 -34.94 -6.20
CA GLY A 272 9.23 -35.63 -5.94
C GLY A 272 9.05 -36.99 -5.28
N PHE A 273 10.15 -37.74 -5.22
CA PHE A 273 10.21 -39.07 -4.63
C PHE A 273 11.11 -39.12 -3.38
N SER A 274 10.70 -39.86 -2.33
CA SER A 274 11.49 -40.00 -1.09
C SER A 274 11.74 -38.62 -0.43
N MET A 275 12.99 -38.20 -0.23
CA MET A 275 13.36 -36.84 0.20
C MET A 275 12.78 -35.75 -0.73
N GLY A 276 12.62 -36.03 -2.02
CA GLY A 276 11.95 -35.12 -2.96
C GLY A 276 10.44 -35.04 -2.73
N GLY A 277 9.82 -36.12 -2.25
CA GLY A 277 8.40 -36.11 -1.85
C GLY A 277 8.18 -35.29 -0.58
N TYR A 278 9.12 -35.35 0.37
CA TYR A 278 9.18 -34.43 1.51
C TYR A 278 9.34 -32.98 1.04
N GLY A 279 10.29 -32.71 0.14
CA GLY A 279 10.50 -31.37 -0.43
C GLY A 279 9.27 -30.82 -1.16
N ALA A 280 8.57 -31.67 -1.92
CA ALA A 280 7.37 -31.27 -2.67
C ALA A 280 6.21 -30.94 -1.70
N ALA A 281 6.06 -31.72 -0.63
CA ALA A 281 5.14 -31.41 0.46
C ALA A 281 5.52 -30.08 1.14
N ARG A 282 6.79 -29.95 1.57
CA ARG A 282 7.30 -28.79 2.31
C ARG A 282 7.14 -27.49 1.54
N LEU A 283 7.73 -27.42 0.33
CA LEU A 283 7.74 -26.22 -0.49
C LEU A 283 6.38 -25.94 -1.12
N GLY A 284 5.64 -26.99 -1.51
CA GLY A 284 4.27 -26.85 -2.00
C GLY A 284 3.31 -26.29 -0.95
N PHE A 285 3.43 -26.74 0.31
CA PHE A 285 2.57 -26.29 1.41
C PHE A 285 3.00 -24.97 2.03
N ARG A 286 4.30 -24.64 2.01
CA ARG A 286 4.84 -23.36 2.50
C ARG A 286 4.73 -22.21 1.48
N TYR A 287 4.64 -22.54 0.19
CA TYR A 287 4.46 -21.58 -0.89
C TYR A 287 3.25 -21.93 -1.79
N PRO A 288 2.02 -22.00 -1.25
CA PRO A 288 0.81 -22.36 -2.00
C PRO A 288 0.45 -21.33 -3.08
N GLN A 289 1.07 -20.14 -3.07
CA GLN A 289 1.00 -19.11 -4.10
C GLN A 289 1.94 -19.34 -5.30
N LEU A 290 2.81 -20.37 -5.28
CA LEU A 290 3.72 -20.68 -6.38
C LEU A 290 3.32 -21.90 -7.20
N PHE A 291 2.60 -22.86 -6.61
CA PHE A 291 2.27 -24.15 -7.21
C PHE A 291 0.76 -24.44 -7.15
N GLY A 292 0.17 -24.85 -8.27
CA GLY A 292 -1.24 -25.22 -8.39
C GLY A 292 -1.50 -26.70 -8.14
N ALA A 293 -0.48 -27.54 -8.26
CA ALA A 293 -0.54 -28.96 -7.95
C ALA A 293 0.72 -29.47 -7.26
N ILE A 294 0.53 -30.37 -6.31
CA ILE A 294 1.55 -30.80 -5.34
C ILE A 294 1.49 -32.33 -5.24
N SER A 295 2.64 -33.00 -5.32
CA SER A 295 2.68 -34.44 -5.56
C SER A 295 3.77 -35.13 -4.74
N LEU A 296 3.34 -35.97 -3.80
CA LEU A 296 4.19 -36.66 -2.83
C LEU A 296 4.27 -38.14 -3.21
N LEU A 297 5.42 -38.63 -3.69
CA LEU A 297 5.62 -40.04 -4.03
C LEU A 297 6.57 -40.72 -3.04
N GLY A 298 6.10 -41.72 -2.29
CA GLY A 298 6.88 -42.44 -1.26
C GLY A 298 7.60 -41.47 -0.32
N ALA A 299 6.91 -40.40 0.11
CA ALA A 299 7.56 -39.24 0.71
C ALA A 299 8.14 -39.56 2.09
N GLY A 300 9.37 -39.11 2.36
CA GLY A 300 10.01 -39.34 3.65
C GLY A 300 11.35 -38.58 3.80
N PRO A 301 11.78 -38.25 5.03
CA PRO A 301 11.10 -38.51 6.31
C PRO A 301 9.85 -37.63 6.47
N LEU A 302 8.70 -38.21 6.83
CA LEU A 302 7.44 -37.48 7.10
C LEU A 302 7.03 -37.53 8.57
N GLN A 303 7.85 -38.13 9.42
CA GLN A 303 7.74 -38.12 10.87
C GLN A 303 8.19 -36.76 11.45
N LEU A 304 7.67 -36.42 12.64
CA LEU A 304 7.99 -35.15 13.32
C LEU A 304 9.37 -35.16 13.99
N ASP A 305 9.92 -36.32 14.31
CA ASP A 305 11.29 -36.49 14.81
C ASP A 305 12.11 -37.42 13.91
N LEU A 306 13.44 -37.25 13.88
CA LEU A 306 14.31 -38.12 13.07
C LEU A 306 14.68 -39.44 13.76
N SER A 307 14.11 -39.77 14.93
CA SER A 307 14.48 -40.98 15.68
C SER A 307 14.13 -42.27 14.94
N ASP A 308 13.10 -42.26 14.08
CA ASP A 308 12.74 -43.38 13.19
C ASP A 308 12.68 -43.02 11.70
N ALA A 309 13.82 -42.65 11.10
CA ALA A 309 13.99 -42.62 9.64
C ALA A 309 14.67 -43.93 9.13
N PRO A 310 13.91 -44.99 8.76
CA PRO A 310 14.48 -46.32 8.46
C PRO A 310 15.64 -46.28 7.45
N ARG A 311 15.45 -45.53 6.36
CA ARG A 311 16.37 -45.47 5.21
C ARG A 311 17.76 -44.88 5.48
N VAL A 312 17.87 -44.01 6.49
CA VAL A 312 19.08 -43.18 6.72
C VAL A 312 20.03 -43.82 7.74
N GLY A 313 19.53 -44.78 8.53
CA GLY A 313 20.26 -45.42 9.64
C GLY A 313 20.59 -44.46 10.81
N PRO A 314 21.03 -44.97 11.97
CA PRO A 314 21.30 -44.13 13.16
C PRO A 314 22.29 -42.98 12.90
N ALA A 315 23.49 -43.30 12.40
CA ALA A 315 24.54 -42.30 12.14
C ALA A 315 24.17 -41.30 11.02
N GLY A 316 23.28 -41.69 10.09
CA GLY A 316 22.80 -40.80 9.05
C GLY A 316 21.62 -39.91 9.50
N ARG A 317 20.76 -40.39 10.41
CA ARG A 317 19.75 -39.57 11.12
C ARG A 317 20.44 -38.45 11.90
N GLU A 318 21.44 -38.82 12.70
CA GLU A 318 22.25 -37.90 13.50
C GLU A 318 22.97 -36.87 12.61
N ARG A 319 23.61 -37.32 11.51
CA ARG A 319 24.24 -36.40 10.54
C ARG A 319 23.25 -35.46 9.87
N VAL A 320 22.08 -35.91 9.43
CA VAL A 320 21.07 -35.02 8.81
C VAL A 320 20.53 -34.02 9.84
N LEU A 321 20.28 -34.45 11.08
CA LEU A 321 19.87 -33.57 12.17
C LEU A 321 20.96 -32.52 12.49
N GLN A 322 22.24 -32.92 12.48
CA GLN A 322 23.37 -32.05 12.79
C GLN A 322 23.70 -31.08 11.65
N ASP A 323 23.91 -31.58 10.42
CA ASP A 323 24.38 -30.79 9.28
C ASP A 323 23.29 -29.81 8.79
N VAL A 324 22.06 -30.29 8.62
CA VAL A 324 20.95 -29.49 8.06
C VAL A 324 20.24 -28.68 9.15
N PHE A 325 19.93 -29.31 10.28
CA PHE A 325 19.07 -28.73 11.32
C PHE A 325 19.86 -28.26 12.56
N GLY A 326 21.20 -28.31 12.54
CA GLY A 326 22.05 -27.79 13.61
C GLY A 326 21.90 -28.52 14.95
N GLY A 327 21.54 -29.81 14.93
CA GLY A 327 21.23 -30.62 16.11
C GLY A 327 19.84 -30.35 16.70
N ASP A 328 19.03 -29.48 16.09
CA ASP A 328 17.80 -28.95 16.67
C ASP A 328 16.54 -29.60 16.11
N GLN A 329 15.95 -30.45 16.95
CA GLN A 329 14.68 -31.12 16.74
C GLN A 329 13.50 -30.14 16.57
N GLN A 330 13.47 -29.00 17.28
CA GLN A 330 12.41 -27.99 17.11
C GLN A 330 12.54 -27.26 15.77
N TYR A 331 13.77 -27.04 15.31
CA TYR A 331 14.01 -26.47 13.97
C TYR A 331 13.60 -27.45 12.87
N PHE A 332 13.88 -28.76 13.02
CA PHE A 332 13.36 -29.80 12.12
C PHE A 332 11.82 -29.80 12.06
N GLU A 333 11.14 -29.81 13.21
CA GLU A 333 9.67 -29.70 13.30
C GLU A 333 9.14 -28.43 12.60
N ALA A 334 9.79 -27.28 12.82
CA ALA A 334 9.43 -26.01 12.21
C ALA A 334 9.65 -25.96 10.68
N GLN A 335 10.59 -26.76 10.14
CA GLN A 335 10.77 -26.94 8.70
C GLN A 335 9.88 -28.05 8.11
N SER A 336 9.08 -28.76 8.90
CA SER A 336 8.33 -29.94 8.44
C SER A 336 7.10 -29.60 7.56
N PRO A 337 6.69 -30.52 6.67
CA PRO A 337 5.42 -30.44 5.94
C PRO A 337 4.18 -30.41 6.82
N TRP A 338 4.24 -30.93 8.06
CA TRP A 338 3.16 -30.80 9.05
C TRP A 338 2.97 -29.34 9.42
N ARG A 339 4.05 -28.68 9.86
CA ARG A 339 3.95 -27.29 10.28
C ARG A 339 3.60 -26.34 9.12
N ALA A 340 4.05 -26.65 7.90
CA ALA A 340 3.61 -25.96 6.70
C ALA A 340 2.10 -26.15 6.44
N ALA A 341 1.59 -27.38 6.52
CA ALA A 341 0.16 -27.68 6.34
C ALA A 341 -0.72 -27.02 7.41
N GLU A 342 -0.29 -26.97 8.67
CA GLU A 342 -1.01 -26.30 9.76
C GLU A 342 -1.13 -24.79 9.55
N VAL A 343 -0.04 -24.13 9.13
CA VAL A 343 0.01 -22.67 8.95
C VAL A 343 -0.76 -22.23 7.70
N GLU A 344 -0.62 -22.97 6.60
CA GLU A 344 -1.22 -22.61 5.30
C GLU A 344 -2.54 -23.36 5.00
N ALA A 345 -3.14 -23.99 6.02
CA ALA A 345 -4.32 -24.85 5.88
C ALA A 345 -5.47 -24.20 5.10
N GLU A 346 -5.74 -22.90 5.32
CA GLU A 346 -6.82 -22.18 4.63
C GLU A 346 -6.52 -21.99 3.14
N ARG A 347 -5.28 -21.66 2.78
CA ARG A 347 -4.85 -21.52 1.37
C ARG A 347 -4.79 -22.88 0.66
N LEU A 348 -4.44 -23.95 1.39
CA LEU A 348 -4.37 -25.32 0.85
C LEU A 348 -5.75 -25.97 0.66
N ARG A 349 -6.82 -25.44 1.25
CA ARG A 349 -8.20 -25.90 1.04
C ARG A 349 -8.79 -25.53 -0.32
N VAL A 350 -8.24 -24.54 -1.02
CA VAL A 350 -8.88 -23.93 -2.20
C VAL A 350 -7.93 -23.91 -3.41
N GLY A 351 -8.43 -24.32 -4.58
CA GLY A 351 -7.73 -24.11 -5.86
C GLY A 351 -6.44 -24.92 -6.07
N ARG A 352 -6.19 -25.97 -5.28
CA ARG A 352 -4.97 -26.80 -5.36
C ARG A 352 -5.28 -28.28 -5.61
N VAL A 353 -4.43 -28.93 -6.40
CA VAL A 353 -4.56 -30.37 -6.73
C VAL A 353 -3.44 -31.15 -6.08
N ILE A 354 -3.69 -31.67 -4.88
CA ILE A 354 -2.71 -32.39 -4.05
C ILE A 354 -2.88 -33.91 -4.26
N ARG A 355 -1.79 -34.66 -4.41
CA ARG A 355 -1.78 -36.13 -4.29
C ARG A 355 -0.67 -36.64 -3.37
N GLN A 356 -0.94 -37.73 -2.67
CA GLN A 356 0.03 -38.49 -1.88
C GLN A 356 -0.07 -39.97 -2.26
N VAL A 357 1.05 -40.57 -2.65
CA VAL A 357 1.11 -41.95 -3.13
C VAL A 357 2.24 -42.69 -2.43
N VAL A 358 1.98 -43.88 -1.90
CA VAL A 358 2.99 -44.72 -1.22
C VAL A 358 2.73 -46.20 -1.50
N GLY A 359 3.76 -47.04 -1.45
CA GLY A 359 3.61 -48.50 -1.61
C GLY A 359 3.21 -49.20 -0.31
N ASP A 360 2.50 -50.33 -0.39
CA ASP A 360 2.19 -51.18 0.77
C ASP A 360 3.42 -51.92 1.34
N ARG A 361 4.51 -52.03 0.57
CA ARG A 361 5.83 -52.54 0.96
C ARG A 361 6.87 -51.42 1.04
N ASP A 362 6.42 -50.17 1.11
CA ASP A 362 7.27 -48.99 1.27
C ASP A 362 7.58 -48.77 2.76
N GLU A 363 8.86 -48.68 3.11
CA GLU A 363 9.33 -48.42 4.48
C GLU A 363 8.86 -47.07 5.06
N THR A 364 8.37 -46.15 4.21
CA THR A 364 7.78 -44.87 4.61
C THR A 364 6.26 -44.93 4.81
N LEU A 365 5.61 -46.08 4.62
CA LEU A 365 4.14 -46.24 4.64
C LEU A 365 3.48 -45.68 5.90
N GLN A 366 3.99 -46.04 7.08
CA GLN A 366 3.43 -45.62 8.37
C GLN A 366 3.40 -44.10 8.51
N HIS A 367 4.50 -43.43 8.16
CA HIS A 367 4.63 -41.98 8.22
C HIS A 367 3.76 -41.28 7.16
N ASN A 368 3.60 -41.88 5.98
CA ASN A 368 2.65 -41.41 4.99
C ASN A 368 1.18 -41.53 5.47
N GLN A 369 0.80 -42.65 6.11
CA GLN A 369 -0.53 -42.86 6.69
C GLN A 369 -0.82 -41.95 7.90
N GLN A 370 0.21 -41.54 8.65
CA GLN A 370 0.07 -40.52 9.71
C GLN A 370 -0.16 -39.14 9.10
N PHE A 371 0.65 -38.73 8.11
CA PHE A 371 0.54 -37.43 7.46
C PHE A 371 -0.77 -37.25 6.68
N HIS A 372 -1.23 -38.29 5.99
CA HIS A 372 -2.55 -38.33 5.33
C HIS A 372 -3.68 -37.95 6.30
N ARG A 373 -3.76 -38.62 7.47
CA ARG A 373 -4.77 -38.35 8.51
C ARG A 373 -4.63 -36.96 9.13
N HIS A 374 -3.43 -36.39 9.17
CA HIS A 374 -3.24 -34.99 9.58
C HIS A 374 -3.81 -34.01 8.57
N LEU A 375 -3.57 -34.21 7.26
CA LEU A 375 -4.19 -33.42 6.19
C LEU A 375 -5.72 -33.54 6.19
N GLU A 376 -6.26 -34.74 6.47
CA GLU A 376 -7.70 -34.93 6.70
C GLU A 376 -8.21 -34.13 7.91
N SER A 377 -7.48 -34.13 9.03
CA SER A 377 -7.86 -33.36 10.23
C SER A 377 -7.83 -31.84 10.02
N LEU A 378 -6.97 -31.36 9.12
CA LEU A 378 -6.91 -29.98 8.66
C LEU A 378 -7.92 -29.68 7.54
N GLN A 379 -8.69 -30.67 7.09
CA GLN A 379 -9.66 -30.60 6.00
C GLN A 379 -9.06 -30.23 4.63
N ILE A 380 -7.76 -30.49 4.40
CA ILE A 380 -7.05 -30.15 3.16
C ILE A 380 -7.42 -31.19 2.07
N PRO A 381 -8.04 -30.80 0.94
CA PRO A 381 -8.44 -31.75 -0.11
C PRO A 381 -7.22 -32.33 -0.83
N HIS A 382 -7.04 -33.66 -0.73
CA HIS A 382 -5.94 -34.37 -1.37
C HIS A 382 -6.35 -35.79 -1.78
N GLU A 383 -5.68 -36.34 -2.80
CA GLU A 383 -5.85 -37.73 -3.22
C GLU A 383 -4.78 -38.62 -2.57
N TYR A 384 -5.16 -39.42 -1.58
CA TYR A 384 -4.29 -40.45 -0.99
C TYR A 384 -4.40 -41.79 -1.76
N ARG A 385 -3.26 -42.46 -1.99
CA ARG A 385 -3.20 -43.81 -2.59
C ARG A 385 -2.13 -44.68 -1.92
N GLN A 386 -2.53 -45.89 -1.55
CA GLN A 386 -1.62 -46.98 -1.20
C GLN A 386 -1.57 -47.99 -2.37
N LEU A 387 -0.38 -48.29 -2.89
CA LEU A 387 -0.18 -49.14 -4.06
C LEU A 387 0.18 -50.58 -3.66
N PRO A 388 -0.52 -51.61 -4.16
CA PRO A 388 -0.34 -53.00 -3.74
C PRO A 388 0.92 -53.66 -4.31
N ALA A 389 1.61 -54.44 -3.48
CA ALA A 389 2.90 -55.08 -3.68
C ALA A 389 4.09 -54.16 -4.08
N VAL A 390 3.99 -52.84 -3.87
CA VAL A 390 5.01 -51.86 -4.33
C VAL A 390 6.02 -51.54 -3.22
N PRO A 391 7.34 -51.77 -3.43
CA PRO A 391 8.39 -51.35 -2.52
C PRO A 391 8.80 -49.87 -2.74
N HIS A 392 9.64 -49.33 -1.86
CA HIS A 392 10.19 -47.96 -1.94
C HIS A 392 11.14 -47.76 -3.15
N ASN A 393 10.57 -47.65 -4.35
CA ASN A 393 11.30 -47.50 -5.60
C ASN A 393 10.50 -46.59 -6.57
N PRO A 394 11.12 -45.52 -7.14
CA PRO A 394 10.40 -44.53 -7.96
C PRO A 394 9.85 -45.13 -9.26
N ASN A 395 10.59 -46.05 -9.89
CA ASN A 395 10.13 -46.72 -11.10
C ASN A 395 9.01 -47.71 -10.81
N ALA A 396 9.04 -48.41 -9.67
CA ALA A 396 7.93 -49.29 -9.26
C ALA A 396 6.64 -48.50 -9.01
N VAL A 397 6.72 -47.39 -8.27
CA VAL A 397 5.58 -46.47 -8.03
C VAL A 397 5.04 -45.92 -9.35
N LEU A 398 5.89 -45.34 -10.22
CA LEU A 398 5.46 -44.77 -11.50
C LEU A 398 4.95 -45.82 -12.50
N ASN A 399 5.42 -47.08 -12.42
CA ASN A 399 4.90 -48.20 -13.22
C ASN A 399 3.53 -48.64 -12.72
N SER A 400 3.36 -48.82 -11.41
CA SER A 400 2.10 -49.21 -10.77
C SER A 400 1.00 -48.15 -10.96
N LEU A 401 1.34 -46.86 -10.89
CA LEU A 401 0.41 -45.77 -11.21
C LEU A 401 -0.05 -45.76 -12.67
N GLY A 402 0.71 -46.33 -13.60
CA GLY A 402 0.32 -46.52 -15.01
C GLY A 402 -0.30 -45.28 -15.67
N GLU A 403 -1.57 -45.39 -16.06
CA GLU A 403 -2.34 -44.29 -16.67
C GLU A 403 -2.85 -43.26 -15.64
N ASP A 404 -3.06 -43.66 -14.39
CA ASP A 404 -3.49 -42.76 -13.31
C ASP A 404 -2.41 -41.75 -12.94
N ASN A 405 -1.13 -42.05 -13.22
CA ASN A 405 -0.08 -41.04 -13.16
C ASN A 405 -0.38 -39.85 -14.08
N TRP A 406 -0.80 -40.13 -15.30
CA TRP A 406 -1.06 -39.09 -16.31
C TRP A 406 -2.41 -38.40 -16.09
N LYS A 407 -3.42 -39.11 -15.54
CA LYS A 407 -4.68 -38.51 -15.08
C LYS A 407 -4.45 -37.42 -14.03
N PHE A 408 -3.49 -37.57 -13.12
CA PHE A 408 -3.15 -36.51 -12.16
C PHE A 408 -2.73 -35.21 -12.87
N TYR A 409 -1.79 -35.27 -13.81
CA TYR A 409 -1.37 -34.08 -14.55
C TYR A 409 -2.47 -33.50 -15.43
N ARG A 410 -3.27 -34.36 -16.09
CA ARG A 410 -4.44 -33.88 -16.85
C ARG A 410 -5.47 -33.21 -15.96
N ARG A 411 -5.63 -33.63 -14.69
CA ARG A 411 -6.50 -32.95 -13.69
C ARG A 411 -5.88 -31.65 -13.18
N ALA A 412 -4.61 -31.68 -12.77
CA ALA A 412 -3.85 -30.51 -12.32
C ALA A 412 -3.87 -29.37 -13.35
N LEU A 413 -3.65 -29.73 -14.62
CA LEU A 413 -3.60 -28.80 -15.75
C LEU A 413 -4.96 -28.67 -16.48
N ALA A 414 -6.05 -29.23 -15.93
CA ALA A 414 -7.38 -29.19 -16.54
C ALA A 414 -7.92 -27.76 -16.67
N GLY A 415 -7.60 -26.88 -15.72
CA GLY A 415 -7.95 -25.46 -15.79
C GLY A 415 -7.35 -24.79 -17.04
N LEU A 416 -6.08 -25.12 -17.35
CA LEU A 416 -5.37 -24.62 -18.53
C LEU A 416 -5.89 -25.23 -19.83
N GLN A 417 -6.38 -26.47 -19.80
CA GLN A 417 -6.99 -27.10 -20.98
C GLN A 417 -8.41 -26.59 -21.25
N ARG A 418 -9.21 -26.29 -20.22
CA ARG A 418 -10.51 -25.61 -20.41
C ARG A 418 -10.36 -24.20 -20.98
N ALA A 419 -9.28 -23.50 -20.65
CA ALA A 419 -8.93 -22.21 -21.25
C ALA A 419 -8.54 -22.27 -22.74
N ASN A 420 -8.24 -23.47 -23.29
CA ASN A 420 -7.89 -23.67 -24.71
C ASN A 420 -8.93 -24.46 -25.52
N LEU A 421 -9.89 -25.13 -24.88
CA LEU A 421 -10.95 -25.90 -25.54
C LEU A 421 -12.37 -25.39 -25.27
N THR A 422 -12.49 -24.30 -24.51
CA THR A 422 -13.71 -23.48 -24.50
C THR A 422 -13.38 -22.16 -25.16
N LEU A 423 -13.96 -21.91 -26.35
CA LEU A 423 -14.17 -20.55 -26.85
C LEU A 423 -15.28 -19.89 -26.00
N MET A 424 -15.02 -19.72 -24.70
CA MET A 424 -15.61 -18.59 -23.99
C MET A 424 -15.02 -17.35 -24.66
N ALA A 425 -15.88 -16.40 -25.06
CA ALA A 425 -15.40 -15.09 -25.45
C ALA A 425 -14.47 -14.56 -24.34
N PRO A 426 -13.33 -13.93 -24.67
CA PRO A 426 -12.37 -13.48 -23.67
C PRO A 426 -13.10 -12.63 -22.63
N ARG A 427 -13.05 -13.04 -21.36
CA ARG A 427 -13.72 -12.30 -20.29
C ARG A 427 -13.17 -10.88 -20.30
N ARG A 428 -14.07 -9.91 -20.34
CA ARG A 428 -13.68 -8.50 -20.18
C ARG A 428 -12.98 -8.36 -18.82
N PRO A 429 -11.85 -7.65 -18.75
CA PRO A 429 -11.11 -7.48 -17.51
C PRO A 429 -11.86 -6.55 -16.57
N ASN A 430 -11.76 -6.79 -15.28
CA ASN A 430 -12.10 -5.78 -14.30
C ASN A 430 -11.08 -4.64 -14.37
N ILE A 431 -11.46 -3.44 -13.94
CA ILE A 431 -10.62 -2.26 -14.05
C ILE A 431 -10.60 -1.54 -12.70
N VAL A 432 -9.42 -1.28 -12.17
CA VAL A 432 -9.20 -0.45 -10.98
C VAL A 432 -8.36 0.75 -11.39
N VAL A 433 -8.84 1.96 -11.11
CA VAL A 433 -8.05 3.19 -11.24
C VAL A 433 -7.95 3.81 -9.86
N ILE A 434 -6.77 3.68 -9.26
CA ILE A 434 -6.43 4.30 -7.97
C ILE A 434 -5.81 5.67 -8.28
N TYR A 435 -6.33 6.72 -7.63
CA TYR A 435 -5.96 8.10 -7.90
C TYR A 435 -5.72 8.85 -6.59
N THR A 436 -4.46 9.16 -6.30
CA THR A 436 -4.06 9.88 -5.08
C THR A 436 -4.22 11.38 -5.24
N ASP A 437 -3.89 12.16 -4.22
CA ASP A 437 -4.22 13.59 -4.12
C ASP A 437 -3.01 14.33 -3.57
N ASP A 438 -2.38 15.17 -4.39
CA ASP A 438 -1.09 15.85 -4.10
C ASP A 438 0.13 14.93 -3.89
N HIS A 439 0.08 13.69 -4.42
CA HIS A 439 1.16 12.72 -4.26
C HIS A 439 2.37 13.05 -5.16
N GLY A 440 3.43 13.57 -4.55
CA GLY A 440 4.67 13.94 -5.22
C GLY A 440 5.46 12.76 -5.80
N TRP A 441 6.24 13.05 -6.84
CA TRP A 441 6.93 12.02 -7.64
C TRP A 441 7.95 11.18 -6.86
N ALA A 442 8.64 11.77 -5.86
CA ALA A 442 9.65 11.06 -5.07
C ALA A 442 9.05 9.98 -4.16
N ASP A 443 7.79 10.14 -3.75
CA ASP A 443 7.19 9.42 -2.63
C ASP A 443 6.59 8.06 -3.01
N LEU A 444 7.34 7.30 -3.80
CA LEU A 444 7.07 5.93 -4.17
C LEU A 444 8.39 5.15 -4.08
N GLY A 445 8.48 4.17 -3.18
CA GLY A 445 9.74 3.51 -2.80
C GLY A 445 10.52 2.92 -3.98
N ILE A 446 9.83 2.37 -4.98
CA ILE A 446 10.42 1.83 -6.21
C ILE A 446 11.15 2.89 -7.08
N GLN A 447 10.95 4.19 -6.83
CA GLN A 447 11.73 5.27 -7.47
C GLN A 447 13.16 5.32 -6.94
N GLY A 448 13.39 4.90 -5.69
CA GLY A 448 14.71 4.89 -5.04
C GLY A 448 15.32 6.25 -4.73
N VAL A 449 14.52 7.34 -4.72
CA VAL A 449 15.00 8.71 -4.46
C VAL A 449 15.29 8.93 -2.97
N ASP A 450 14.25 8.84 -2.13
CA ASP A 450 14.33 9.12 -0.69
C ASP A 450 14.15 7.83 0.12
N SER A 451 15.03 7.61 1.10
CA SER A 451 15.07 6.37 1.89
C SER A 451 14.11 6.34 3.10
N ASP A 452 13.34 7.42 3.31
CA ASP A 452 12.26 7.48 4.29
C ASP A 452 10.92 6.95 3.74
N VAL A 453 10.81 6.79 2.42
CA VAL A 453 9.62 6.28 1.72
C VAL A 453 9.55 4.75 1.83
N GLN A 454 8.44 4.23 2.36
CA GLN A 454 8.19 2.79 2.46
C GLN A 454 6.81 2.43 1.90
N THR A 455 6.79 1.90 0.68
CA THR A 455 5.56 1.52 -0.05
C THR A 455 5.63 0.10 -0.61
N PRO A 456 5.83 -0.94 0.23
CA PRO A 456 6.09 -2.31 -0.22
C PRO A 456 4.99 -2.91 -1.13
N HIS A 457 3.72 -2.53 -1.00
CA HIS A 457 2.63 -3.07 -1.81
C HIS A 457 2.47 -2.40 -3.18
N LEU A 458 2.76 -1.10 -3.28
CA LEU A 458 2.88 -0.32 -4.52
C LEU A 458 4.16 -0.67 -5.27
N ASP A 459 5.28 -0.80 -4.56
CA ASP A 459 6.52 -1.36 -5.08
C ASP A 459 6.28 -2.73 -5.71
N GLN A 460 5.53 -3.61 -5.03
CA GLN A 460 5.18 -4.91 -5.57
C GLN A 460 4.14 -4.80 -6.70
N LEU A 461 3.29 -3.77 -6.74
CA LEU A 461 2.38 -3.52 -7.87
C LEU A 461 3.19 -3.14 -9.14
N ALA A 462 4.26 -2.35 -8.98
CA ALA A 462 5.20 -2.04 -10.05
C ALA A 462 6.03 -3.27 -10.47
N ARG A 463 6.54 -4.06 -9.52
CA ARG A 463 7.26 -5.32 -9.82
C ARG A 463 6.39 -6.37 -10.50
N ASP A 464 5.07 -6.37 -10.26
CA ASP A 464 4.11 -7.27 -10.92
C ASP A 464 3.51 -6.67 -12.21
N GLY A 465 4.04 -5.52 -12.68
CA GLY A 465 3.55 -4.79 -13.85
C GLY A 465 4.59 -3.82 -14.43
N VAL A 466 4.14 -2.60 -14.72
CA VAL A 466 4.89 -1.55 -15.42
C VAL A 466 4.96 -0.28 -14.57
N LEU A 467 6.18 0.19 -14.30
CA LEU A 467 6.46 1.51 -13.75
C LEU A 467 6.67 2.51 -14.91
N PHE A 468 5.86 3.56 -14.98
CA PHE A 468 5.97 4.59 -16.02
C PHE A 468 6.80 5.76 -15.50
N SER A 469 8.11 5.76 -15.78
CA SER A 469 9.01 6.80 -15.25
C SER A 469 8.75 8.19 -15.83
N ARG A 470 8.05 8.27 -16.97
CA ARG A 470 7.51 9.49 -17.61
C ARG A 470 5.97 9.45 -17.71
N GLY A 471 5.29 9.13 -16.61
CA GLY A 471 3.84 9.28 -16.49
C GLY A 471 3.42 10.70 -16.14
N TYR A 472 2.56 11.31 -16.95
CA TYR A 472 2.08 12.68 -16.79
C TYR A 472 0.57 12.78 -16.57
N VAL A 473 0.16 13.82 -15.84
CA VAL A 473 -1.22 14.32 -15.81
C VAL A 473 -1.39 15.54 -16.71
N THR A 474 -2.61 15.82 -17.16
CA THR A 474 -2.92 16.93 -18.09
C THR A 474 -3.06 18.30 -17.43
N ALA A 475 -2.98 18.38 -16.10
CA ALA A 475 -3.11 19.63 -15.35
C ALA A 475 -2.35 19.58 -14.02
N PRO A 476 -1.80 20.71 -13.55
CA PRO A 476 -1.12 20.78 -12.25
C PRO A 476 -2.10 21.04 -11.10
N GLN A 477 -3.37 20.62 -11.24
CA GLN A 477 -4.45 20.77 -10.28
C GLN A 477 -5.50 19.65 -10.35
N CYS A 478 -6.00 19.25 -9.19
CA CYS A 478 -6.91 18.13 -8.99
C CYS A 478 -8.20 18.11 -9.83
N VAL A 479 -9.00 19.20 -9.92
CA VAL A 479 -10.25 19.20 -10.72
C VAL A 479 -9.99 19.02 -12.22
N PRO A 480 -9.18 19.86 -12.89
CA PRO A 480 -8.91 19.70 -14.33
C PRO A 480 -8.27 18.35 -14.67
N SER A 481 -7.37 17.84 -13.80
CA SER A 481 -6.71 16.54 -13.98
C SER A 481 -7.69 15.35 -13.87
N ARG A 482 -8.55 15.35 -12.84
CA ARG A 482 -9.59 14.32 -12.63
C ARG A 482 -10.63 14.31 -13.75
N ALA A 483 -10.99 15.48 -14.28
CA ALA A 483 -11.87 15.61 -15.43
C ALA A 483 -11.27 14.97 -16.70
N ALA A 484 -9.98 15.19 -16.95
CA ALA A 484 -9.30 14.59 -18.10
C ALA A 484 -9.11 13.07 -17.97
N LEU A 485 -8.68 12.60 -16.79
CA LEU A 485 -8.56 11.16 -16.49
C LEU A 485 -9.88 10.42 -16.77
N LEU A 486 -11.00 10.92 -16.21
CA LEU A 486 -12.28 10.22 -16.30
C LEU A 486 -12.94 10.33 -17.67
N THR A 487 -12.60 11.31 -18.51
CA THR A 487 -13.17 11.46 -19.88
C THR A 487 -12.27 10.88 -20.97
N GLY A 488 -10.96 10.74 -20.70
CA GLY A 488 -9.94 10.43 -21.71
C GLY A 488 -9.70 11.56 -22.71
N ARG A 489 -10.07 12.80 -22.36
CA ARG A 489 -9.97 13.99 -23.22
C ARG A 489 -9.31 15.16 -22.50
N TYR A 490 -8.62 16.01 -23.25
CA TYR A 490 -8.02 17.23 -22.72
C TYR A 490 -9.11 18.16 -22.16
N GLN A 491 -9.01 18.51 -20.87
CA GLN A 491 -10.04 19.27 -20.15
C GLN A 491 -10.29 20.68 -20.72
N GLN A 492 -9.29 21.24 -21.41
CA GLN A 492 -9.38 22.50 -22.12
C GLN A 492 -10.35 22.44 -23.31
N ARG A 493 -10.68 21.25 -23.83
CA ARG A 493 -11.65 21.08 -24.93
C ARG A 493 -13.10 21.32 -24.49
N PHE A 494 -13.34 21.32 -23.17
CA PHE A 494 -14.65 21.53 -22.55
C PHE A 494 -14.61 22.51 -21.35
N GLY A 495 -13.59 23.38 -21.29
CA GLY A 495 -13.55 24.55 -20.40
C GLY A 495 -13.23 24.32 -18.92
N VAL A 496 -13.00 23.08 -18.47
CA VAL A 496 -12.68 22.78 -17.06
C VAL A 496 -11.18 22.94 -16.81
N GLU A 497 -10.68 24.18 -16.86
CA GLU A 497 -9.23 24.45 -16.79
C GLU A 497 -8.66 24.65 -15.37
N ASP A 498 -9.47 25.10 -14.40
CA ASP A 498 -9.01 25.36 -13.04
C ASP A 498 -10.01 24.86 -11.98
N ASN A 499 -9.58 24.77 -10.72
CA ASN A 499 -10.40 24.27 -9.60
C ASN A 499 -11.71 25.05 -9.32
N ASN A 500 -11.96 26.16 -10.02
CA ASN A 500 -13.18 26.97 -9.97
C ASN A 500 -13.97 26.93 -11.30
N ARG A 501 -13.67 26.00 -12.22
CA ARG A 501 -14.37 25.78 -13.51
C ARG A 501 -15.23 24.52 -13.53
N GLY A 502 -15.35 23.81 -12.41
CA GLY A 502 -16.30 22.71 -12.24
C GLY A 502 -17.77 23.18 -12.26
N PRO A 503 -18.73 22.25 -12.49
CA PRO A 503 -18.55 20.80 -12.53
C PRO A 503 -18.00 20.27 -13.87
N LEU A 504 -17.78 18.96 -14.00
CA LEU A 504 -17.57 18.30 -15.29
C LEU A 504 -18.88 18.38 -16.13
N PRO A 505 -18.87 18.93 -17.35
CA PRO A 505 -20.07 19.01 -18.18
C PRO A 505 -20.69 17.64 -18.47
N LEU A 506 -22.00 17.48 -18.29
CA LEU A 506 -22.74 16.23 -18.52
C LEU A 506 -22.79 15.77 -20.00
N SER A 507 -22.18 16.54 -20.92
CA SER A 507 -21.94 16.13 -22.30
C SER A 507 -20.66 15.31 -22.49
N GLU A 508 -19.78 15.27 -21.48
CA GLU A 508 -18.49 14.59 -21.53
C GLU A 508 -18.57 13.17 -20.97
N VAL A 509 -18.46 12.18 -21.85
CA VAL A 509 -18.72 10.76 -21.53
C VAL A 509 -17.54 10.15 -20.77
N THR A 510 -17.80 9.73 -19.52
CA THR A 510 -16.78 9.16 -18.63
C THR A 510 -16.42 7.70 -18.97
N ILE A 511 -15.33 7.19 -18.39
CA ILE A 511 -14.94 5.77 -18.41
C ILE A 511 -16.12 4.88 -17.98
N ALA A 512 -16.83 5.22 -16.89
CA ALA A 512 -17.94 4.42 -16.38
C ALA A 512 -19.09 4.31 -17.40
N GLU A 513 -19.45 5.44 -18.05
CA GLU A 513 -20.48 5.48 -19.08
C GLU A 513 -20.06 4.75 -20.36
N ARG A 514 -18.79 4.85 -20.77
CA ARG A 514 -18.23 4.11 -21.91
C ARG A 514 -18.25 2.60 -21.68
N LEU A 515 -17.97 2.16 -20.45
CA LEU A 515 -17.92 0.75 -20.07
C LEU A 515 -19.31 0.13 -19.81
N ARG A 516 -20.31 0.91 -19.38
CA ARG A 516 -21.68 0.42 -19.07
C ARG A 516 -22.32 -0.38 -20.23
N PRO A 517 -22.27 0.03 -21.52
CA PRO A 517 -22.72 -0.79 -22.65
C PRO A 517 -22.02 -2.16 -22.81
N GLN A 518 -20.82 -2.32 -22.26
CA GLN A 518 -20.09 -3.59 -22.23
C GLN A 518 -20.44 -4.46 -21.01
N GLY A 519 -21.47 -4.07 -20.24
CA GLY A 519 -21.96 -4.81 -19.07
C GLY A 519 -21.16 -4.60 -17.79
N TYR A 520 -20.39 -3.51 -17.70
CA TYR A 520 -19.65 -3.17 -16.49
C TYR A 520 -20.56 -2.56 -15.42
N LEU A 521 -20.38 -3.00 -14.18
CA LEU A 521 -20.86 -2.30 -12.99
C LEU A 521 -19.74 -1.37 -12.47
N SER A 522 -20.02 -0.08 -12.34
CA SER A 522 -19.04 0.95 -12.01
C SER A 522 -19.17 1.49 -10.57
N GLY A 523 -18.05 1.61 -9.86
CA GLY A 523 -17.94 2.08 -8.48
C GLY A 523 -17.06 3.33 -8.31
N TRP A 524 -17.52 4.35 -7.59
CA TRP A 524 -16.71 5.53 -7.20
C TRP A 524 -16.51 5.59 -5.68
N VAL A 525 -15.27 5.52 -5.22
CA VAL A 525 -14.92 5.69 -3.81
C VAL A 525 -14.03 6.94 -3.61
N GLY A 526 -14.38 7.81 -2.65
CA GLY A 526 -13.52 8.91 -2.20
C GLY A 526 -13.76 10.29 -2.81
N LYS A 527 -12.70 10.95 -3.28
CA LYS A 527 -12.74 12.33 -3.82
C LYS A 527 -13.52 12.37 -5.12
N CYS A 528 -14.53 13.25 -5.18
CA CYS A 528 -15.31 13.49 -6.40
C CYS A 528 -14.79 14.74 -7.12
N HIS A 529 -15.06 15.94 -6.58
CA HIS A 529 -14.50 17.22 -7.04
C HIS A 529 -14.98 17.70 -8.43
N LEU A 530 -15.64 16.82 -9.20
CA LEU A 530 -16.25 17.11 -10.51
C LEU A 530 -17.74 17.50 -10.40
N ASP A 531 -18.27 17.50 -9.19
CA ASP A 531 -19.69 17.69 -8.83
C ASP A 531 -20.01 19.08 -8.25
N ILE A 532 -18.99 19.91 -8.05
CA ILE A 532 -19.05 21.14 -7.25
C ILE A 532 -19.19 22.36 -8.17
N SER A 533 -20.18 23.21 -7.87
CA SER A 533 -20.38 24.48 -8.57
C SER A 533 -19.30 25.53 -8.27
N ALA A 534 -18.93 26.30 -9.29
CA ALA A 534 -18.08 27.50 -9.19
C ALA A 534 -18.65 28.64 -8.32
N ALA A 535 -19.92 28.60 -7.92
CA ALA A 535 -20.66 29.70 -7.28
C ALA A 535 -19.93 30.34 -6.07
N LYS A 536 -19.55 31.62 -6.19
CA LYS A 536 -18.81 32.35 -5.14
C LYS A 536 -19.68 32.60 -3.89
N GLY A 537 -19.05 32.62 -2.72
CA GLY A 537 -19.69 32.99 -1.44
C GLY A 537 -20.32 31.84 -0.64
N VAL A 538 -20.41 30.63 -1.20
CA VAL A 538 -20.99 29.45 -0.54
C VAL A 538 -19.88 28.47 -0.08
N GLU A 539 -20.08 27.75 1.02
CA GLU A 539 -19.22 26.64 1.46
C GLU A 539 -19.09 25.56 0.36
N LYS A 540 -17.90 25.00 0.11
CA LYS A 540 -17.72 23.99 -0.96
C LYS A 540 -18.63 22.77 -0.79
N SER A 541 -18.79 22.31 0.45
CA SER A 541 -19.68 21.23 0.88
C SER A 541 -21.16 21.47 0.53
N GLN A 542 -21.56 22.74 0.39
CA GLN A 542 -22.92 23.17 0.06
C GLN A 542 -23.12 23.46 -1.44
N ARG A 543 -22.07 23.34 -2.28
CA ARG A 543 -22.12 23.58 -3.73
C ARG A 543 -22.25 22.31 -4.58
N ILE A 544 -22.52 21.17 -3.95
CA ILE A 544 -22.69 19.87 -4.62
C ILE A 544 -23.97 19.93 -5.48
N LEU A 545 -23.82 19.64 -6.77
CA LEU A 545 -24.92 19.62 -7.73
C LEU A 545 -25.52 18.20 -7.83
N PRO A 546 -26.82 17.99 -7.53
CA PRO A 546 -27.43 16.65 -7.57
C PRO A 546 -27.29 15.95 -8.93
N ASP A 547 -27.44 16.71 -10.02
CA ASP A 547 -27.36 16.21 -11.40
C ASP A 547 -25.93 15.81 -11.83
N HIS A 548 -24.93 16.11 -11.00
CA HIS A 548 -23.51 15.75 -11.20
C HIS A 548 -23.02 14.75 -10.14
N MET A 549 -23.94 14.05 -9.46
CA MET A 549 -23.62 12.91 -8.60
C MET A 549 -23.12 11.71 -9.44
N PRO A 550 -22.25 10.83 -8.90
CA PRO A 550 -21.65 9.72 -9.64
C PRO A 550 -22.61 8.84 -10.45
N HIS A 551 -23.84 8.63 -9.96
CA HIS A 551 -24.85 7.80 -10.64
C HIS A 551 -25.37 8.42 -11.95
N GLN A 552 -25.30 9.75 -12.09
CA GLN A 552 -25.59 10.45 -13.35
C GLN A 552 -24.43 10.32 -14.35
N GLN A 553 -23.21 10.10 -13.85
CA GLN A 553 -21.97 9.93 -14.63
C GLN A 553 -21.54 8.45 -14.69
N GLY A 554 -22.50 7.53 -14.83
CA GLY A 554 -22.24 6.11 -15.08
C GLY A 554 -21.91 5.21 -13.87
N PHE A 555 -21.68 5.75 -12.68
CA PHE A 555 -21.28 4.96 -11.50
C PHE A 555 -22.49 4.43 -10.72
N ASP A 556 -22.83 3.16 -10.95
CA ASP A 556 -23.95 2.45 -10.32
C ASP A 556 -23.81 2.39 -8.79
N GLU A 557 -22.58 2.30 -8.29
CA GLU A 557 -22.25 2.34 -6.87
C GLU A 557 -21.31 3.51 -6.54
N TYR A 558 -21.52 4.13 -5.38
CA TYR A 558 -20.63 5.17 -4.86
C TYR A 558 -20.57 5.22 -3.32
N PHE A 559 -19.42 5.68 -2.82
CA PHE A 559 -19.14 6.11 -1.45
C PHE A 559 -18.13 7.26 -1.52
N ARG A 560 -18.61 8.49 -1.74
CA ARG A 560 -17.78 9.65 -2.09
C ARG A 560 -17.97 10.82 -1.15
N GLY A 561 -16.96 11.65 -0.95
CA GLY A 561 -17.03 12.83 -0.07
C GLY A 561 -15.78 13.07 0.74
N GLU A 562 -15.78 14.15 1.51
CA GLU A 562 -14.59 14.81 2.05
C GLU A 562 -14.41 14.56 3.55
N LEU A 563 -13.17 14.27 3.96
CA LEU A 563 -12.72 14.01 5.34
C LEU A 563 -13.51 12.92 6.07
N ARG A 564 -14.70 13.27 6.58
CA ARG A 564 -15.56 12.48 7.46
C ARG A 564 -16.98 12.33 6.95
N GLN A 565 -17.33 12.99 5.85
CA GLN A 565 -18.68 13.12 5.32
C GLN A 565 -18.77 12.52 3.92
N PHE A 566 -19.50 11.41 3.78
CA PHE A 566 -19.56 10.60 2.57
C PHE A 566 -20.99 10.41 2.10
N TYR A 567 -21.33 10.90 0.91
CA TYR A 567 -22.54 10.51 0.21
C TYR A 567 -22.38 9.11 -0.37
N ALA A 568 -23.31 8.23 -0.05
CA ALA A 568 -23.21 6.81 -0.35
C ALA A 568 -24.47 6.23 -0.99
N SER A 569 -24.23 5.13 -1.72
CA SER A 569 -25.21 4.17 -2.23
C SER A 569 -25.33 2.93 -1.33
N HIS A 570 -24.24 2.58 -0.64
CA HIS A 570 -24.08 1.41 0.22
C HIS A 570 -23.27 1.79 1.45
N ASP A 571 -23.57 1.19 2.60
CA ASP A 571 -22.71 1.32 3.77
C ASP A 571 -21.44 0.45 3.67
N LEU A 572 -20.54 0.58 4.65
CA LEU A 572 -19.28 -0.17 4.67
C LEU A 572 -19.47 -1.69 4.82
N LEU A 573 -20.59 -2.13 5.43
CA LEU A 573 -20.98 -3.54 5.48
C LEU A 573 -21.58 -4.05 4.15
N GLY A 574 -21.72 -3.16 3.16
CA GLY A 574 -22.19 -3.44 1.82
C GLY A 574 -23.70 -3.54 1.67
N ARG A 575 -24.45 -2.98 2.63
CA ARG A 575 -25.91 -2.92 2.57
C ARG A 575 -26.33 -1.65 1.81
N PRO A 576 -27.27 -1.73 0.85
CA PRO A 576 -27.82 -0.53 0.20
C PRO A 576 -28.40 0.44 1.23
N VAL A 577 -28.15 1.74 1.06
CA VAL A 577 -28.76 2.78 1.91
C VAL A 577 -30.19 3.06 1.47
N GLN A 578 -31.03 3.57 2.38
CA GLN A 578 -32.40 3.94 2.04
C GLN A 578 -32.42 5.34 1.39
N ASN A 579 -33.05 5.45 0.22
CA ASN A 579 -33.15 6.68 -0.58
C ASN A 579 -31.78 7.35 -0.86
N PRO A 580 -30.87 6.67 -1.60
CA PRO A 580 -29.59 7.27 -1.98
C PRO A 580 -29.78 8.51 -2.87
N PRO A 581 -28.91 9.53 -2.78
CA PRO A 581 -27.70 9.59 -1.95
C PRO A 581 -27.97 9.91 -0.47
N GLN A 582 -27.54 9.03 0.43
CA GLN A 582 -27.56 9.31 1.87
C GLN A 582 -26.19 9.79 2.35
N LEU A 583 -26.16 10.80 3.22
CA LEU A 583 -24.94 11.26 3.88
C LEU A 583 -24.61 10.36 5.08
N ILE A 584 -23.42 9.76 5.06
CA ILE A 584 -22.82 8.97 6.15
C ILE A 584 -21.70 9.80 6.78
N THR A 585 -21.62 9.80 8.11
CA THR A 585 -20.53 10.42 8.87
C THR A 585 -19.67 9.33 9.54
N ASP A 586 -18.38 9.30 9.26
CA ASP A 586 -17.40 8.44 9.95
C ASP A 586 -16.25 9.31 10.49
N ASN A 587 -15.89 9.14 11.76
CA ASN A 587 -14.84 9.93 12.43
C ASN A 587 -13.45 9.28 12.37
N ARG A 588 -13.31 8.10 11.77
CA ARG A 588 -12.03 7.40 11.59
C ARG A 588 -11.18 8.06 10.50
N PHE A 589 -9.89 7.74 10.47
CA PHE A 589 -8.96 8.28 9.48
C PHE A 589 -9.40 7.94 8.04
N ARG A 590 -9.50 8.97 7.19
CA ARG A 590 -10.21 8.92 5.90
C ARG A 590 -9.69 7.86 4.93
N VAL A 591 -8.38 7.63 4.84
CA VAL A 591 -7.80 6.62 3.94
C VAL A 591 -8.24 5.20 4.32
N VAL A 592 -8.40 4.92 5.62
CA VAL A 592 -8.92 3.63 6.11
C VAL A 592 -10.39 3.46 5.74
N VAL A 593 -11.22 4.50 5.92
CA VAL A 593 -12.64 4.48 5.55
C VAL A 593 -12.81 4.29 4.04
N GLN A 594 -12.03 5.00 3.22
CA GLN A 594 -12.01 4.85 1.76
C GLN A 594 -11.53 3.45 1.33
N THR A 595 -10.52 2.90 2.00
CA THR A 595 -10.05 1.52 1.76
C THR A 595 -11.14 0.50 2.07
N GLU A 596 -11.85 0.65 3.20
CA GLU A 596 -12.95 -0.22 3.58
C GLU A 596 -14.13 -0.13 2.61
N ALA A 597 -14.46 1.06 2.11
CA ALA A 597 -15.49 1.25 1.08
C ALA A 597 -15.12 0.54 -0.24
N ALA A 598 -13.85 0.62 -0.67
CA ALA A 598 -13.35 -0.12 -1.83
C ALA A 598 -13.40 -1.64 -1.62
N LEU A 599 -12.97 -2.14 -0.46
CA LEU A 599 -13.07 -3.57 -0.11
C LEU A 599 -14.52 -4.03 -0.01
N SER A 600 -15.43 -3.17 0.46
CA SER A 600 -16.87 -3.44 0.51
C SER A 600 -17.46 -3.62 -0.90
N PHE A 601 -17.12 -2.72 -1.83
CA PHE A 601 -17.47 -2.87 -3.26
C PHE A 601 -16.95 -4.20 -3.83
N LEU A 602 -15.67 -4.53 -3.61
CA LEU A 602 -15.08 -5.78 -4.09
C LEU A 602 -15.74 -7.03 -3.48
N ASN A 603 -16.08 -7.01 -2.19
CA ASN A 603 -16.82 -8.11 -1.54
C ASN A 603 -18.16 -8.40 -2.24
N ARG A 604 -18.88 -7.39 -2.74
CA ARG A 604 -20.15 -7.59 -3.49
C ARG A 604 -19.96 -8.31 -4.82
N ARG A 605 -18.78 -8.21 -5.45
CA ARG A 605 -18.47 -8.85 -6.74
C ARG A 605 -18.34 -10.37 -6.63
N ALA A 606 -18.22 -10.93 -5.42
CA ALA A 606 -18.26 -12.38 -5.18
C ALA A 606 -19.60 -13.03 -5.56
N ALA A 607 -20.70 -12.26 -5.59
CA ALA A 607 -22.03 -12.77 -5.96
C ALA A 607 -22.18 -12.97 -7.48
N GLU A 608 -21.51 -12.14 -8.29
CA GLU A 608 -21.59 -12.16 -9.76
C GLU A 608 -20.19 -12.21 -10.40
N PRO A 609 -19.41 -13.28 -10.19
CA PRO A 609 -18.00 -13.39 -10.63
C PRO A 609 -17.83 -13.51 -12.16
N GLN A 610 -18.88 -13.22 -12.94
CA GLN A 610 -18.87 -13.13 -14.41
C GLN A 610 -19.11 -11.71 -14.92
N GLN A 611 -19.66 -10.83 -14.07
CA GLN A 611 -19.91 -9.43 -14.41
C GLN A 611 -18.57 -8.67 -14.31
N PRO A 612 -18.09 -8.03 -15.38
CA PRO A 612 -16.94 -7.16 -15.29
C PRO A 612 -17.31 -5.93 -14.47
N TRP A 613 -16.34 -5.34 -13.78
CA TRP A 613 -16.59 -4.14 -12.97
C TRP A 613 -15.45 -3.13 -13.07
N PHE A 614 -15.79 -1.86 -12.86
CA PHE A 614 -14.87 -0.74 -12.83
C PHE A 614 -14.89 -0.12 -11.43
N LEU A 615 -13.72 0.17 -10.86
CA LEU A 615 -13.59 0.84 -9.56
C LEU A 615 -12.64 2.04 -9.69
N TYR A 616 -13.19 3.24 -9.55
CA TYR A 616 -12.41 4.46 -9.35
C TYR A 616 -12.24 4.73 -7.85
N LEU A 617 -11.01 4.60 -7.37
CA LEU A 617 -10.64 4.82 -5.96
C LEU A 617 -9.79 6.09 -5.84
N ALA A 618 -10.46 7.18 -5.49
CA ALA A 618 -9.88 8.50 -5.37
C ALA A 618 -9.53 8.81 -3.89
N TRP A 619 -8.32 8.46 -3.44
CA TRP A 619 -7.87 8.79 -2.08
C TRP A 619 -7.67 10.30 -1.90
N TYR A 620 -7.82 10.78 -0.66
CA TYR A 620 -7.62 12.19 -0.24
C TYR A 620 -6.22 12.38 0.42
N ALA A 621 -5.19 11.65 -0.02
CA ALA A 621 -3.87 11.67 0.59
C ALA A 621 -2.77 11.68 -0.49
N PRO A 622 -1.59 12.29 -0.20
CA PRO A 622 -1.21 13.00 1.04
C PRO A 622 -1.90 14.36 1.31
N HIS A 623 -2.60 14.98 0.35
CA HIS A 623 -3.24 16.31 0.42
C HIS A 623 -3.76 16.77 1.80
N VAL A 624 -3.56 18.04 2.15
CA VAL A 624 -4.02 18.66 3.42
C VAL A 624 -5.54 18.52 3.68
N PRO A 625 -6.02 18.53 4.95
CA PRO A 625 -5.26 18.58 6.20
C PRO A 625 -4.50 17.27 6.45
N LEU A 626 -3.31 17.43 7.02
CA LEU A 626 -2.46 16.32 7.43
C LEU A 626 -2.97 15.72 8.74
N GLU A 627 -2.86 14.40 8.84
CA GLU A 627 -3.22 13.62 10.02
C GLU A 627 -2.01 12.78 10.46
N SER A 628 -1.98 12.38 11.73
CA SER A 628 -0.97 11.45 12.26
C SER A 628 -1.59 10.08 12.51
N PRO A 629 -1.88 9.28 11.46
CA PRO A 629 -2.62 8.03 11.61
C PRO A 629 -1.73 6.92 12.18
N GLU A 630 -2.15 6.31 13.29
CA GLU A 630 -1.50 5.12 13.83
C GLU A 630 -2.08 3.84 13.21
N PRO A 631 -1.26 2.79 12.98
CA PRO A 631 0.11 2.59 13.47
C PRO A 631 1.21 3.09 12.50
N TRP A 632 0.88 3.91 11.50
CA TRP A 632 1.84 4.35 10.48
C TRP A 632 2.73 5.50 10.98
N PHE A 633 2.16 6.47 11.70
CA PHE A 633 2.89 7.65 12.16
C PHE A 633 4.03 7.31 13.13
N SER A 634 3.81 6.39 14.08
CA SER A 634 4.86 5.87 14.98
C SER A 634 5.98 5.08 14.29
N ARG A 635 5.82 4.69 13.01
CA ARG A 635 6.88 4.05 12.19
C ARG A 635 7.75 5.06 11.43
N THR A 636 7.32 6.33 11.32
CA THR A 636 8.04 7.34 10.54
C THR A 636 9.28 7.85 11.28
N PRO A 637 10.43 8.07 10.60
CA PRO A 637 11.67 8.50 11.24
C PRO A 637 11.50 9.80 12.04
N GLU A 638 11.86 9.78 13.33
CA GLU A 638 11.49 10.87 14.25
C GLU A 638 12.17 12.21 13.97
N HIS A 639 13.31 12.18 13.28
CA HIS A 639 14.11 13.36 12.94
C HIS A 639 13.55 14.18 11.77
N LEU A 640 12.56 13.66 11.04
CA LEU A 640 11.95 14.33 9.89
C LEU A 640 10.94 15.40 10.34
N PRO A 641 10.73 16.47 9.54
CA PRO A 641 9.69 17.47 9.79
C PRO A 641 8.31 16.84 10.00
N LEU A 642 7.48 17.43 10.86
CA LEU A 642 6.16 16.87 11.21
C LEU A 642 5.29 16.62 9.96
N GLN A 643 5.27 17.56 9.03
CA GLN A 643 4.54 17.46 7.76
C GLN A 643 5.02 16.24 6.95
N ARG A 644 6.34 16.07 6.78
CA ARG A 644 6.95 14.91 6.11
C ARG A 644 6.52 13.60 6.77
N ARG A 645 6.59 13.52 8.09
CA ARG A 645 6.12 12.35 8.87
C ARG A 645 4.63 12.08 8.69
N GLN A 646 3.80 13.11 8.59
CA GLN A 646 2.36 12.94 8.35
C GLN A 646 2.08 12.45 6.92
N ALA A 647 2.71 13.05 5.90
CA ALA A 647 2.61 12.58 4.51
C ALA A 647 3.02 11.11 4.37
N LEU A 648 4.21 10.73 4.89
CA LEU A 648 4.69 9.34 4.89
C LEU A 648 3.72 8.38 5.59
N ALA A 649 3.15 8.77 6.74
CA ALA A 649 2.18 7.96 7.45
C ALA A 649 0.87 7.78 6.67
N MET A 650 0.41 8.83 5.98
CA MET A 650 -0.79 8.80 5.14
C MET A 650 -0.56 8.00 3.85
N ILE A 651 0.65 8.04 3.28
CA ILE A 651 1.07 7.25 2.11
C ILE A 651 1.22 5.76 2.47
N ALA A 652 1.84 5.43 3.60
CA ALA A 652 1.93 4.05 4.09
C ALA A 652 0.53 3.45 4.38
N ALA A 653 -0.43 4.26 4.80
CA ALA A 653 -1.83 3.82 4.94
C ALA A 653 -2.53 3.59 3.59
N MET A 654 -2.14 4.29 2.52
CA MET A 654 -2.57 3.97 1.15
C MET A 654 -1.92 2.68 0.65
N ASP A 655 -0.64 2.46 0.96
CA ASP A 655 0.08 1.24 0.59
C ASP A 655 -0.52 -0.02 1.23
N ASP A 656 -0.77 -0.01 2.54
CA ASP A 656 -1.55 -1.07 3.23
C ASP A 656 -2.94 -1.26 2.58
N GLY A 657 -3.56 -0.17 2.11
CA GLY A 657 -4.81 -0.20 1.35
C GLY A 657 -4.69 -0.92 0.02
N VAL A 658 -3.63 -0.65 -0.75
CA VAL A 658 -3.29 -1.36 -1.99
C VAL A 658 -3.00 -2.84 -1.69
N GLY A 659 -2.25 -3.15 -0.63
CA GLY A 659 -2.00 -4.52 -0.18
C GLY A 659 -3.29 -5.32 0.04
N ARG A 660 -4.22 -4.75 0.82
CA ARG A 660 -5.55 -5.33 1.10
C ARG A 660 -6.43 -5.46 -0.14
N ILE A 661 -6.43 -4.48 -1.03
CA ILE A 661 -7.18 -4.53 -2.30
C ILE A 661 -6.64 -5.65 -3.18
N ARG A 662 -5.32 -5.74 -3.35
CA ARG A 662 -4.66 -6.79 -4.15
C ARG A 662 -4.86 -8.17 -3.54
N GLU A 663 -4.95 -8.28 -2.21
CA GLU A 663 -5.33 -9.52 -1.53
C GLU A 663 -6.78 -9.92 -1.82
N LYS A 664 -7.72 -8.98 -1.70
CA LYS A 664 -9.13 -9.21 -2.05
C LYS A 664 -9.30 -9.67 -3.50
N LEU A 665 -8.52 -9.14 -4.44
CA LEU A 665 -8.54 -9.59 -5.84
C LEU A 665 -8.03 -11.03 -6.00
N ARG A 666 -7.05 -11.47 -5.21
CA ARG A 666 -6.60 -12.88 -5.17
C ARG A 666 -7.66 -13.79 -4.56
N GLU A 667 -8.30 -13.40 -3.45
CA GLU A 667 -9.41 -14.15 -2.85
C GLU A 667 -10.58 -14.36 -3.82
N LEU A 668 -10.90 -13.35 -4.64
CA LEU A 668 -11.95 -13.39 -5.65
C LEU A 668 -11.55 -14.17 -6.92
N GLY A 669 -10.29 -14.59 -7.07
CA GLY A 669 -9.74 -15.15 -8.31
C GLY A 669 -9.75 -14.15 -9.49
N ALA A 670 -9.77 -12.85 -9.18
CA ALA A 670 -9.91 -11.75 -10.12
C ALA A 670 -8.57 -11.06 -10.47
N ASP A 671 -7.52 -11.30 -9.68
CA ASP A 671 -6.20 -10.65 -9.77
C ASP A 671 -5.60 -10.62 -11.19
N ARG A 672 -5.63 -11.75 -11.91
CA ARG A 672 -5.12 -11.84 -13.29
C ARG A 672 -6.05 -11.25 -14.34
N ASN A 673 -7.35 -11.17 -14.03
CA ASN A 673 -8.38 -10.56 -14.88
C ASN A 673 -8.73 -9.14 -14.39
N THR A 674 -7.75 -8.41 -13.82
CA THR A 674 -7.91 -7.02 -13.39
C THR A 674 -6.75 -6.18 -13.92
N LEU A 675 -7.08 -5.13 -14.67
CA LEU A 675 -6.16 -4.05 -15.02
C LEU A 675 -6.19 -3.02 -13.89
N ILE A 676 -5.03 -2.71 -13.29
CA ILE A 676 -4.88 -1.76 -12.19
C ILE A 676 -3.99 -0.61 -12.64
N PHE A 677 -4.46 0.63 -12.52
CA PHE A 677 -3.63 1.82 -12.55
C PHE A 677 -3.51 2.44 -11.15
N PHE A 678 -2.35 2.99 -10.82
CA PHE A 678 -2.12 3.85 -9.66
C PHE A 678 -1.39 5.12 -10.11
N ILE A 679 -2.00 6.29 -9.90
CA ILE A 679 -1.49 7.57 -10.42
C ILE A 679 -1.78 8.71 -9.43
N GLY A 680 -0.88 9.68 -9.28
CA GLY A 680 -1.17 10.95 -8.59
C GLY A 680 -1.97 11.94 -9.45
N ASP A 681 -2.76 12.84 -8.85
CA ASP A 681 -3.59 13.78 -9.64
C ASP A 681 -2.89 15.08 -10.06
N ASN A 682 -1.89 15.51 -9.30
CA ASN A 682 -0.90 16.53 -9.64
C ASN A 682 0.36 16.28 -8.79
N GLY A 683 1.49 16.92 -9.14
CA GLY A 683 2.67 16.92 -8.26
C GLY A 683 2.38 17.57 -6.89
N ALA A 684 3.25 17.35 -5.90
CA ALA A 684 3.05 17.84 -4.54
C ALA A 684 3.12 19.38 -4.47
N PRO A 685 2.36 20.04 -3.57
CA PRO A 685 2.60 21.43 -3.19
C PRO A 685 3.85 21.51 -2.30
N LEU A 686 4.73 22.47 -2.56
CA LEU A 686 5.94 22.71 -1.77
C LEU A 686 5.91 24.14 -1.17
N GLY A 687 7.00 24.56 -0.51
CA GLY A 687 7.13 25.89 0.06
C GLY A 687 6.10 26.20 1.16
N THR A 688 5.43 27.34 1.08
CA THR A 688 4.45 27.80 2.11
C THR A 688 3.17 26.96 2.19
N ALA A 689 2.92 26.10 1.20
CA ALA A 689 1.77 25.20 1.15
C ALA A 689 2.17 23.72 1.29
N TRP A 690 3.41 23.43 1.72
CA TRP A 690 3.97 22.08 1.77
C TRP A 690 3.15 21.14 2.65
N ASP A 691 2.73 20.02 2.06
CA ASP A 691 1.97 18.95 2.73
C ASP A 691 2.87 17.82 3.25
N GLY A 692 4.19 17.93 3.09
CA GLY A 692 5.14 16.88 3.46
C GLY A 692 5.55 15.95 2.32
N SER A 693 4.86 15.99 1.18
CA SER A 693 5.21 15.21 0.00
C SER A 693 6.31 15.89 -0.83
N LEU A 694 7.06 15.13 -1.65
CA LEU A 694 8.25 15.61 -2.38
C LEU A 694 8.21 15.25 -3.88
N ASN A 695 8.69 16.17 -4.71
CA ASN A 695 8.80 15.98 -6.17
C ASN A 695 10.22 15.64 -6.65
N SER A 696 11.19 15.61 -5.73
CA SER A 696 12.61 15.39 -6.00
C SER A 696 12.88 14.21 -6.95
N PRO A 697 13.82 14.32 -7.91
CA PRO A 697 14.64 15.49 -8.26
C PRO A 697 13.94 16.45 -9.25
N LEU A 698 12.64 16.30 -9.51
CA LEU A 698 11.92 17.08 -10.52
C LEU A 698 11.64 18.51 -10.04
N ALA A 699 11.83 19.50 -10.92
CA ALA A 699 11.68 20.91 -10.57
C ALA A 699 10.20 21.35 -10.43
N GLY A 700 9.90 22.15 -9.41
CA GLY A 700 8.58 22.75 -9.19
C GLY A 700 7.58 21.88 -8.42
N GLN A 701 6.31 22.29 -8.50
CA GLN A 701 5.26 21.88 -7.58
C GLN A 701 3.85 22.01 -8.18
N LYS A 702 2.83 21.58 -7.42
CA LYS A 702 1.41 21.86 -7.68
C LYS A 702 1.18 23.32 -8.14
N GLY A 703 0.47 23.46 -9.26
CA GLY A 703 0.26 24.75 -9.94
C GLY A 703 1.34 25.16 -10.96
N MET A 704 2.28 24.28 -11.32
CA MET A 704 3.30 24.54 -12.36
C MET A 704 3.26 23.49 -13.47
N LEU A 705 3.53 23.88 -14.72
CA LEU A 705 3.73 22.95 -15.86
C LEU A 705 5.18 22.42 -15.98
N SER A 706 6.04 22.71 -14.99
CA SER A 706 7.33 22.04 -14.79
C SER A 706 7.14 20.56 -14.42
N GLU A 707 8.17 19.73 -14.55
CA GLU A 707 8.11 18.29 -14.32
C GLU A 707 7.51 17.96 -12.95
N GLY A 708 7.97 18.62 -11.87
CA GLY A 708 7.47 18.40 -10.51
C GLY A 708 6.03 18.86 -10.25
N GLY A 709 5.35 19.50 -11.22
CA GLY A 709 3.94 19.86 -11.11
C GLY A 709 2.98 18.94 -11.89
N ILE A 710 3.45 18.29 -12.96
CA ILE A 710 2.62 17.47 -13.88
C ILE A 710 3.10 16.03 -14.11
N ARG A 711 4.30 15.65 -13.65
CA ARG A 711 4.81 14.27 -13.70
C ARG A 711 4.67 13.64 -12.32
N THR A 712 3.93 12.55 -12.24
CA THR A 712 3.42 11.98 -10.97
C THR A 712 3.90 10.54 -10.78
N PRO A 713 3.75 9.94 -9.58
CA PRO A 713 3.76 8.49 -9.46
C PRO A 713 2.78 7.90 -10.47
N PHE A 714 3.18 6.87 -11.22
CA PHE A 714 2.38 6.27 -12.29
C PHE A 714 2.79 4.80 -12.49
N ILE A 715 1.89 3.88 -12.12
CA ILE A 715 2.05 2.43 -12.24
C ILE A 715 0.84 1.87 -13.00
N GLY A 716 1.06 0.89 -13.88
CA GLY A 716 -0.01 0.08 -14.45
C GLY A 716 0.34 -1.40 -14.42
N ALA A 717 -0.57 -2.26 -13.94
CA ALA A 717 -0.34 -3.69 -13.80
C ALA A 717 -1.55 -4.49 -14.27
N TRP A 718 -1.32 -5.52 -15.07
CA TRP A 718 -2.34 -6.47 -15.52
C TRP A 718 -1.72 -7.87 -15.56
N PRO A 719 -1.72 -8.60 -14.42
CA PRO A 719 -0.88 -9.80 -14.23
C PRO A 719 -1.13 -10.93 -15.23
N GLY A 720 -0.16 -11.16 -16.11
CA GLY A 720 -0.22 -12.17 -17.17
C GLY A 720 -0.71 -11.66 -18.52
N HIS A 721 -1.02 -10.37 -18.64
CA HIS A 721 -1.30 -9.66 -19.90
C HIS A 721 -0.22 -8.63 -20.22
N TRP A 722 0.15 -7.82 -19.24
CA TRP A 722 1.30 -6.90 -19.32
C TRP A 722 2.57 -7.57 -18.75
N PRO A 723 3.78 -7.16 -19.18
CA PRO A 723 5.02 -7.66 -18.58
C PRO A 723 5.14 -7.21 -17.12
N ALA A 724 5.85 -8.00 -16.32
CA ALA A 724 6.13 -7.72 -14.92
C ALA A 724 7.57 -7.17 -14.77
N GLY A 725 7.76 -6.17 -13.90
CA GLY A 725 9.05 -5.57 -13.60
C GLY A 725 9.58 -4.64 -14.69
N GLN A 726 8.72 -4.18 -15.61
CA GLN A 726 9.14 -3.27 -16.68
C GLN A 726 9.20 -1.82 -16.17
N VAL A 727 10.28 -1.12 -16.47
CA VAL A 727 10.29 0.35 -16.43
C VAL A 727 10.05 0.88 -17.85
N TYR A 728 8.94 1.57 -18.06
CA TYR A 728 8.58 2.18 -19.34
C TYR A 728 8.93 3.67 -19.33
N SER A 729 9.78 4.10 -20.26
CA SER A 729 10.49 5.38 -20.21
C SER A 729 10.10 6.41 -21.27
N GLN A 730 9.20 6.05 -22.19
CA GLN A 730 8.55 7.01 -23.10
C GLN A 730 7.39 7.72 -22.40
N PRO A 731 7.00 8.94 -22.80
CA PRO A 731 5.86 9.66 -22.22
C PRO A 731 4.54 8.89 -22.32
N VAL A 732 3.79 8.87 -21.22
CA VAL A 732 2.38 8.45 -21.16
C VAL A 732 1.56 9.49 -20.40
N SER A 733 0.24 9.53 -20.65
CA SER A 733 -0.69 10.51 -20.11
C SER A 733 -1.79 9.84 -19.27
N SER A 734 -2.35 10.54 -18.29
CA SER A 734 -3.57 10.12 -17.60
C SER A 734 -4.76 9.92 -18.56
N LEU A 735 -4.75 10.56 -19.73
CA LEU A 735 -5.70 10.33 -20.83
C LEU A 735 -5.70 8.87 -21.32
N ASP A 736 -4.54 8.22 -21.30
CA ASP A 736 -4.34 6.86 -21.82
C ASP A 736 -5.03 5.80 -20.98
N VAL A 737 -5.35 6.11 -19.72
CA VAL A 737 -6.12 5.24 -18.82
C VAL A 737 -7.49 4.95 -19.40
N ALA A 738 -8.19 5.96 -19.93
CA ALA A 738 -9.51 5.82 -20.51
C ALA A 738 -9.50 5.02 -21.82
N ALA A 739 -8.50 5.28 -22.68
CA ALA A 739 -8.34 4.58 -23.94
C ALA A 739 -7.94 3.10 -23.73
N THR A 740 -6.97 2.84 -22.84
CA THR A 740 -6.59 1.48 -22.43
C THR A 740 -7.78 0.75 -21.80
N ALA A 741 -8.54 1.41 -20.91
CA ALA A 741 -9.73 0.82 -20.29
C ALA A 741 -10.81 0.43 -21.31
N ALA A 742 -11.07 1.30 -22.30
CA ALA A 742 -12.04 1.03 -23.34
C ALA A 742 -11.59 -0.09 -24.29
N ALA A 743 -10.33 -0.05 -24.76
CA ALA A 743 -9.75 -1.10 -25.60
C ALA A 743 -9.76 -2.47 -24.89
N ALA A 744 -9.39 -2.50 -23.60
CA ALA A 744 -9.42 -3.71 -22.77
C ALA A 744 -10.84 -4.29 -22.61
N ALA A 745 -11.88 -3.45 -22.62
CA ALA A 745 -13.29 -3.87 -22.62
C ALA A 745 -13.82 -4.32 -24.00
N GLY A 746 -13.04 -4.16 -25.07
CA GLY A 746 -13.42 -4.48 -26.44
C GLY A 746 -14.18 -3.35 -27.17
N LEU A 747 -14.00 -2.09 -26.76
CA LEU A 747 -14.55 -0.92 -27.42
C LEU A 747 -13.55 -0.35 -28.44
N ASP A 748 -14.06 0.06 -29.61
CA ASP A 748 -13.35 1.00 -30.48
C ASP A 748 -13.66 2.44 -30.03
N THR A 749 -12.61 3.21 -29.76
CA THR A 749 -12.67 4.62 -29.36
C THR A 749 -11.86 5.54 -30.30
N ALA A 750 -11.52 5.07 -31.51
CA ALA A 750 -10.77 5.84 -32.49
C ALA A 750 -11.42 7.22 -32.74
N GLY A 751 -10.63 8.29 -32.59
CA GLY A 751 -11.07 9.67 -32.77
C GLY A 751 -11.99 10.25 -31.67
N GLN A 752 -12.36 9.48 -30.65
CA GLN A 752 -13.20 9.95 -29.54
C GLN A 752 -12.42 10.42 -28.31
N LEU A 753 -11.20 9.93 -28.15
CA LEU A 753 -10.32 10.18 -27.00
C LEU A 753 -9.04 10.86 -27.46
N ASP A 754 -8.42 11.62 -26.57
CA ASP A 754 -7.12 12.27 -26.81
C ASP A 754 -5.94 11.41 -26.30
N GLY A 755 -6.23 10.34 -25.56
CA GLY A 755 -5.26 9.32 -25.13
C GLY A 755 -5.28 8.04 -26.00
N THR A 756 -4.30 7.17 -25.81
CA THR A 756 -4.09 5.92 -26.57
C THR A 756 -4.11 4.66 -25.67
N ASP A 757 -4.35 3.48 -26.24
CA ASP A 757 -4.19 2.21 -25.52
C ASP A 757 -2.69 1.92 -25.33
N LEU A 758 -2.26 1.78 -24.07
CA LEU A 758 -0.86 1.50 -23.73
C LEU A 758 -0.46 0.04 -23.99
N THR A 759 -1.44 -0.88 -24.10
CA THR A 759 -1.20 -2.33 -24.16
C THR A 759 -0.24 -2.75 -25.28
N PRO A 760 -0.36 -2.27 -26.54
CA PRO A 760 0.57 -2.63 -27.61
C PRO A 760 2.00 -2.13 -27.36
N TYR A 761 2.14 -1.00 -26.65
CA TYR A 761 3.43 -0.37 -26.40
C TYR A 761 4.20 -1.04 -25.25
N VAL A 762 3.54 -1.29 -24.11
CA VAL A 762 4.18 -1.96 -22.97
C VAL A 762 4.51 -3.43 -23.28
N THR A 763 3.65 -4.11 -24.06
CA THR A 763 3.92 -5.49 -24.54
C THR A 763 4.90 -5.56 -25.73
N GLY A 764 5.40 -4.42 -26.23
CA GLY A 764 6.42 -4.35 -27.28
C GLY A 764 5.94 -4.71 -28.69
N GLN A 765 4.62 -4.77 -28.91
CA GLN A 765 4.00 -4.91 -30.24
C GLN A 765 4.20 -3.64 -31.08
N ARG A 766 4.13 -2.48 -30.42
CA ARG A 766 4.60 -1.18 -30.93
C ARG A 766 5.93 -0.82 -30.27
N LYS A 767 6.78 -0.10 -31.00
CA LYS A 767 8.15 0.29 -30.59
C LYS A 767 8.41 1.80 -30.69
N ASP A 768 7.56 2.48 -31.43
CA ASP A 768 7.33 3.91 -31.40
C ASP A 768 6.77 4.36 -30.03
N ALA A 769 6.85 5.66 -29.74
CA ALA A 769 6.28 6.22 -28.52
C ALA A 769 4.74 6.24 -28.56
N PRO A 770 4.04 6.19 -27.40
CA PRO A 770 2.57 6.30 -27.35
C PRO A 770 2.08 7.63 -27.90
N HIS A 771 2.85 8.69 -27.65
CA HIS A 771 2.59 10.06 -28.08
C HIS A 771 3.81 10.60 -28.83
N GLU A 772 3.59 11.23 -29.99
CA GLU A 772 4.62 12.06 -30.64
C GLU A 772 4.85 13.35 -29.82
N ARG A 773 3.78 13.90 -29.24
CA ARG A 773 3.77 15.11 -28.41
C ARG A 773 2.74 15.00 -27.29
N LEU A 774 3.03 15.63 -26.16
CA LEU A 774 2.02 15.96 -25.14
C LEU A 774 1.93 17.48 -24.98
N PHE A 775 0.73 17.98 -24.72
CA PHE A 775 0.42 19.41 -24.61
C PHE A 775 -0.24 19.76 -23.27
N TRP A 776 -0.09 21.01 -22.84
CA TRP A 776 -0.74 21.57 -21.66
C TRP A 776 -1.06 23.05 -21.84
N ARG A 777 -2.21 23.49 -21.33
CA ARG A 777 -2.55 24.90 -21.04
C ARG A 777 -3.20 24.97 -19.66
N TRP A 778 -2.78 25.93 -18.85
CA TRP A 778 -3.29 26.13 -17.50
C TRP A 778 -2.97 27.55 -16.99
N ALA A 779 -3.99 28.33 -16.59
CA ALA A 779 -3.83 29.76 -16.26
C ALA A 779 -3.17 30.55 -17.41
N SER A 780 -2.03 31.24 -17.18
CA SER A 780 -1.18 31.83 -18.24
C SER A 780 -0.09 30.86 -18.75
N GLN A 781 0.04 29.68 -18.15
CA GLN A 781 1.06 28.72 -18.50
C GLN A 781 0.60 27.86 -19.67
N SER A 782 1.52 27.52 -20.56
CA SER A 782 1.29 26.52 -21.59
C SER A 782 2.58 25.80 -21.93
N ALA A 783 2.54 24.49 -22.17
CA ALA A 783 3.72 23.69 -22.43
C ALA A 783 3.48 22.65 -23.54
N VAL A 784 4.56 22.26 -24.22
CA VAL A 784 4.59 21.11 -25.14
C VAL A 784 5.85 20.29 -24.91
N LEU A 785 5.68 18.97 -24.86
CA LEU A 785 6.75 17.97 -24.77
C LEU A 785 6.84 17.23 -26.11
N GLU A 786 7.99 17.31 -26.77
CA GLU A 786 8.37 16.59 -27.99
C GLU A 786 9.78 16.01 -27.74
N MET A 787 9.84 14.79 -27.17
CA MET A 787 11.06 14.23 -26.55
C MET A 787 12.31 14.36 -27.44
N PRO A 788 13.46 14.84 -26.89
CA PRO A 788 13.72 15.14 -25.48
C PRO A 788 13.25 16.54 -25.02
N TRP A 789 12.69 17.35 -25.91
CA TRP A 789 12.48 18.78 -25.69
C TRP A 789 11.17 19.11 -25.01
N LYS A 790 11.22 20.00 -24.03
CA LYS A 790 10.04 20.57 -23.38
C LYS A 790 10.08 22.09 -23.45
N LEU A 791 9.09 22.68 -24.11
CA LEU A 791 8.87 24.13 -24.15
C LEU A 791 7.84 24.52 -23.09
N ILE A 792 8.10 25.57 -22.32
CA ILE A 792 7.15 26.18 -21.38
C ILE A 792 7.03 27.68 -21.69
N ARG A 793 5.80 28.20 -21.72
CA ARG A 793 5.48 29.64 -21.71
C ARG A 793 4.88 30.05 -20.37
N LEU A 794 5.16 31.28 -19.97
CA LEU A 794 4.56 31.98 -18.84
C LEU A 794 3.94 33.28 -19.37
N GLY A 795 2.75 33.19 -19.96
CA GLY A 795 2.09 34.28 -20.69
C GLY A 795 3.00 34.94 -21.74
N ASN A 796 3.32 36.21 -21.50
CA ASN A 796 4.14 37.07 -22.36
C ASN A 796 5.63 37.15 -21.97
N ARG A 797 6.08 36.38 -20.96
CA ARG A 797 7.52 36.25 -20.66
C ARG A 797 8.24 35.51 -21.79
N PRO A 798 9.57 35.65 -21.92
CA PRO A 798 10.38 34.78 -22.77
C PRO A 798 10.08 33.30 -22.48
N PRO A 799 9.99 32.44 -23.52
CA PRO A 799 9.76 31.02 -23.32
C PRO A 799 10.98 30.33 -22.71
N LEU A 800 10.74 29.20 -22.06
CA LEU A 800 11.76 28.32 -21.49
C LEU A 800 11.82 27.04 -22.33
N LEU A 801 13.02 26.54 -22.60
CA LEU A 801 13.23 25.30 -23.35
C LEU A 801 14.24 24.42 -22.62
N PHE A 802 13.84 23.19 -22.31
CA PHE A 802 14.65 22.25 -21.55
C PHE A 802 14.78 20.90 -22.26
N ASP A 803 15.90 20.22 -22.03
CA ASP A 803 16.09 18.81 -22.36
C ASP A 803 15.70 17.97 -21.13
N VAL A 804 14.56 17.27 -21.20
CA VAL A 804 14.03 16.41 -20.12
C VAL A 804 14.37 14.92 -20.33
N SER A 805 15.46 14.62 -21.04
CA SER A 805 16.05 13.28 -21.10
C SER A 805 16.60 12.82 -19.73
N THR A 806 17.04 13.76 -18.88
CA THR A 806 17.41 13.52 -17.47
C THR A 806 16.38 14.14 -16.51
N PRO A 807 16.19 13.61 -15.28
CA PRO A 807 15.25 14.17 -14.31
C PRO A 807 15.56 15.62 -13.89
N GLU A 808 16.83 16.01 -13.90
CA GLU A 808 17.37 17.33 -13.55
C GLU A 808 17.33 18.31 -14.74
N GLY A 809 16.56 17.98 -15.78
CA GLY A 809 16.53 18.68 -17.08
C GLY A 809 16.07 20.14 -17.01
N GLU A 810 15.17 20.45 -16.08
CA GLU A 810 14.61 21.79 -15.91
C GLU A 810 15.34 22.57 -14.81
N HIS A 811 16.17 23.52 -15.22
CA HIS A 811 16.86 24.47 -14.34
C HIS A 811 17.30 25.69 -15.16
N LEU A 812 17.32 26.90 -14.60
CA LEU A 812 17.60 28.15 -15.33
C LEU A 812 18.92 28.10 -16.12
N SER A 813 19.99 27.55 -15.53
CA SER A 813 21.29 27.41 -16.22
C SER A 813 21.31 26.36 -17.34
N ARG A 814 20.19 25.65 -17.56
CA ARG A 814 19.95 24.69 -18.63
C ARG A 814 18.83 25.16 -19.60
N ASN A 815 18.39 26.42 -19.52
CA ASN A 815 17.39 26.98 -20.43
C ASN A 815 18.02 27.27 -21.81
N LEU A 816 17.68 26.45 -22.81
CA LEU A 816 18.23 26.51 -24.16
C LEU A 816 17.44 27.42 -25.11
N ALA A 817 16.48 28.20 -24.61
CA ALA A 817 15.56 28.98 -25.44
C ALA A 817 16.27 30.07 -26.29
N GLU A 818 17.33 30.68 -25.76
CA GLU A 818 18.15 31.66 -26.50
C GLU A 818 19.11 30.98 -27.50
N GLU A 819 19.57 29.76 -27.20
CA GLU A 819 20.48 28.98 -28.05
C GLU A 819 19.76 28.27 -29.21
N GLN A 820 18.46 27.98 -29.06
CA GLN A 820 17.67 27.15 -29.98
C GLN A 820 16.39 27.86 -30.49
N PRO A 821 16.47 29.09 -31.03
CA PRO A 821 15.28 29.88 -31.38
C PRO A 821 14.39 29.24 -32.47
N GLU A 822 14.97 28.47 -33.41
CA GLU A 822 14.18 27.75 -34.42
C GLU A 822 13.35 26.60 -33.81
N LEU A 823 13.89 25.93 -32.80
CA LEU A 823 13.20 24.87 -32.06
C LEU A 823 12.09 25.45 -31.17
N VAL A 824 12.37 26.58 -30.49
CA VAL A 824 11.35 27.37 -29.79
C VAL A 824 10.21 27.75 -30.73
N ALA A 825 10.51 28.30 -31.91
CA ALA A 825 9.51 28.69 -32.91
C ALA A 825 8.72 27.48 -33.46
N ARG A 826 9.36 26.32 -33.66
CA ARG A 826 8.68 25.07 -34.06
C ARG A 826 7.67 24.63 -33.00
N LEU A 827 8.11 24.57 -31.74
CA LEU A 827 7.30 24.08 -30.63
C LEU A 827 6.18 25.06 -30.24
N ASP A 828 6.45 26.37 -30.25
CA ASP A 828 5.43 27.41 -30.01
C ASP A 828 4.32 27.33 -31.07
N ARG A 829 4.70 27.15 -32.35
CA ARG A 829 3.71 26.96 -33.42
C ARG A 829 2.86 25.71 -33.19
N ARG A 830 3.45 24.56 -32.81
CA ARG A 830 2.68 23.35 -32.45
C ARG A 830 1.73 23.58 -31.27
N LEU A 831 2.18 24.31 -30.26
CA LEU A 831 1.38 24.62 -29.07
C LEU A 831 0.22 25.57 -29.39
N ARG A 832 0.42 26.55 -30.29
CA ARG A 832 -0.64 27.44 -30.81
C ARG A 832 -1.60 26.72 -31.77
N GLU A 833 -1.09 25.83 -32.62
CA GLU A 833 -1.90 24.96 -33.50
C GLU A 833 -2.86 24.10 -32.65
N TRP A 834 -2.37 23.39 -31.63
CA TRP A 834 -3.21 22.62 -30.70
C TRP A 834 -4.20 23.48 -29.93
N ALA A 835 -3.77 24.67 -29.48
CA ALA A 835 -4.59 25.53 -28.64
C ALA A 835 -5.76 26.21 -29.39
N ALA A 836 -5.72 26.28 -30.72
CA ALA A 836 -6.72 26.96 -31.53
C ALA A 836 -8.14 26.37 -31.39
N ASP A 837 -8.26 25.05 -31.23
CA ASP A 837 -9.55 24.32 -31.18
C ASP A 837 -10.04 24.03 -29.74
N LEU A 838 -9.49 24.74 -28.74
CA LEU A 838 -9.85 24.59 -27.32
C LEU A 838 -10.97 25.56 -26.90
N GLN A 839 -11.43 25.46 -25.65
CA GLN A 839 -12.45 26.33 -25.06
C GLN A 839 -11.93 27.00 -23.76
N PRO A 840 -11.66 28.32 -23.76
CA PRO A 840 -11.60 29.23 -24.92
C PRO A 840 -10.50 28.84 -25.92
N PRO A 841 -10.56 29.32 -27.18
CA PRO A 841 -9.52 29.07 -28.17
C PRO A 841 -8.27 29.93 -27.94
N GLY A 842 -7.11 29.44 -28.37
CA GLY A 842 -5.82 30.14 -28.32
C GLY A 842 -5.03 29.96 -27.02
N LEU A 843 -3.93 30.70 -26.87
CA LEU A 843 -3.14 30.74 -25.64
C LEU A 843 -3.61 31.87 -24.72
N SER A 844 -3.42 31.68 -23.42
CA SER A 844 -3.76 32.66 -22.39
C SER A 844 -2.59 33.62 -22.18
N GLU A 845 -2.71 34.81 -22.74
CA GLU A 845 -1.66 35.85 -22.71
C GLU A 845 -1.91 36.91 -21.60
N GLU A 846 -2.92 36.70 -20.73
CA GLU A 846 -3.24 37.59 -19.60
C GLU A 846 -2.63 37.14 -18.26
N ALA A 847 -1.77 38.00 -17.71
CA ALA A 847 -1.21 37.87 -16.35
C ALA A 847 -2.22 38.32 -15.27
N SER A 848 -3.29 37.54 -15.07
CA SER A 848 -4.19 37.73 -13.92
C SER A 848 -3.44 37.58 -12.59
N ALA A 849 -3.95 38.13 -11.48
CA ALA A 849 -3.33 37.93 -10.15
C ALA A 849 -3.25 36.44 -9.73
N PHE A 850 -4.11 35.58 -10.28
CA PHE A 850 -4.02 34.13 -10.12
C PHE A 850 -2.90 33.54 -10.98
N SER A 851 -2.75 34.01 -12.22
CA SER A 851 -1.65 33.65 -13.13
C SER A 851 -0.29 34.01 -12.51
N GLN A 852 -0.10 35.28 -12.14
CA GLN A 852 1.13 35.85 -11.59
C GLN A 852 1.67 35.03 -10.41
N ARG A 853 0.81 34.71 -9.43
CA ARG A 853 1.18 33.92 -8.25
C ARG A 853 1.81 32.57 -8.62
N HIS A 854 1.40 31.94 -9.72
CA HIS A 854 1.94 30.64 -10.15
C HIS A 854 3.12 30.79 -11.11
N GLU A 855 3.25 31.89 -11.84
CA GLU A 855 4.48 32.22 -12.57
C GLU A 855 5.64 32.53 -11.62
N ASP A 856 5.37 33.19 -10.49
CA ASP A 856 6.40 33.53 -9.50
C ASP A 856 7.04 32.28 -8.86
N LEU A 857 6.31 31.15 -8.82
CA LEU A 857 6.85 29.85 -8.38
C LEU A 857 8.00 29.35 -9.26
N PHE A 858 8.04 29.71 -10.55
CA PHE A 858 9.18 29.37 -11.42
C PHE A 858 10.46 30.10 -10.98
N GLY A 859 10.34 31.23 -10.28
CA GLY A 859 11.46 31.92 -9.64
C GLY A 859 11.81 31.35 -8.27
N GLU A 860 10.85 30.78 -7.53
CA GLU A 860 11.10 30.05 -6.28
C GLU A 860 11.78 28.68 -6.49
N HIS A 861 11.62 28.10 -7.69
CA HIS A 861 12.20 26.81 -8.09
C HIS A 861 13.33 26.93 -9.14
N GLU A 862 13.93 28.11 -9.27
CA GLU A 862 15.12 28.36 -10.10
C GLU A 862 14.99 27.96 -11.60
N LEU A 863 13.78 28.05 -12.18
CA LEU A 863 13.55 27.88 -13.63
C LEU A 863 13.62 29.20 -14.41
N ILE A 864 13.32 30.32 -13.77
CA ILE A 864 13.50 31.69 -14.28
C ILE A 864 14.39 32.49 -13.31
N PRO A 865 15.01 33.60 -13.74
CA PRO A 865 15.73 34.48 -12.81
C PRO A 865 14.80 34.86 -11.65
N ALA A 866 15.28 34.69 -10.42
CA ALA A 866 14.49 34.93 -9.21
C ALA A 866 13.81 36.30 -9.30
N VAL A 867 12.47 36.30 -9.26
CA VAL A 867 11.69 37.54 -9.39
C VAL A 867 12.10 38.45 -8.24
N SER A 868 12.79 39.55 -8.58
CA SER A 868 13.26 40.51 -7.60
C SER A 868 12.05 41.02 -6.82
N ARG A 869 11.95 40.63 -5.55
CA ARG A 869 10.92 41.10 -4.63
C ARG A 869 11.25 42.52 -4.17
N THR A 870 11.15 43.47 -5.11
CA THR A 870 10.35 44.66 -4.79
C THR A 870 9.01 44.13 -4.28
N ALA A 871 8.62 44.46 -3.04
CA ALA A 871 7.48 43.84 -2.38
C ALA A 871 6.20 44.07 -3.20
N GLY A 872 5.80 43.04 -3.96
CA GLY A 872 4.98 43.18 -5.17
C GLY A 872 3.65 42.44 -5.14
N GLY A 873 3.35 41.73 -4.05
CA GLY A 873 2.00 41.79 -3.54
C GLY A 873 1.84 43.14 -2.82
N VAL A 874 0.64 43.71 -2.77
CA VAL A 874 0.38 44.90 -1.94
C VAL A 874 0.39 44.47 -0.47
N GLU A 875 1.59 44.38 0.10
CA GLU A 875 1.79 44.83 1.47
C GLU A 875 1.44 46.32 1.48
N GLU A 876 0.31 46.68 2.08
CA GLU A 876 0.05 48.06 2.50
C GLU A 876 1.24 48.49 3.38
N GLU A 877 2.02 49.49 2.94
CA GLU A 877 3.41 49.72 3.37
C GLU A 877 3.60 49.68 4.90
N GLY A 878 3.98 48.50 5.40
CA GLY A 878 3.96 48.20 6.82
C GLY A 878 5.32 48.40 7.47
N VAL A 879 5.50 49.48 8.25
CA VAL A 879 6.80 49.80 8.84
C VAL A 879 7.15 48.78 9.93
N GLN A 880 8.22 48.01 9.70
CA GLN A 880 8.63 46.87 10.55
C GLN A 880 7.50 45.82 10.76
N GLY A 881 6.61 45.67 9.77
CA GLY A 881 5.47 44.75 9.80
C GLY A 881 4.20 45.31 10.47
N TRP A 882 4.22 46.55 10.95
CA TRP A 882 3.02 47.25 11.43
C TRP A 882 2.26 47.86 10.26
N ILE A 883 1.06 47.36 10.00
CA ILE A 883 0.15 47.82 8.93
C ILE A 883 -1.01 48.59 9.58
N VAL A 884 -1.52 49.66 8.96
CA VAL A 884 -2.79 50.28 9.37
C VAL A 884 -3.95 49.75 8.53
N ARG A 885 -5.13 49.57 9.12
CA ARG A 885 -6.37 49.29 8.38
C ARG A 885 -7.36 50.42 8.58
N ASN A 886 -8.10 50.75 7.52
CA ASN A 886 -9.02 51.90 7.43
C ASN A 886 -8.34 53.27 7.68
N GLY A 887 -7.11 53.41 7.20
CA GLY A 887 -6.29 54.63 7.32
C GLY A 887 -5.02 54.56 6.47
N GLN A 888 -4.17 55.58 6.59
CA GLN A 888 -2.83 55.67 6.00
C GLN A 888 -1.76 55.73 7.10
N LEU A 889 -0.64 55.05 6.87
CA LEU A 889 0.53 55.04 7.73
C LEU A 889 1.63 55.83 7.03
N ARG A 890 2.20 56.84 7.69
CA ARG A 890 3.22 57.72 7.08
C ARG A 890 4.41 57.87 8.00
N ARG A 891 5.62 57.60 7.51
CA ARG A 891 6.84 57.80 8.31
C ARG A 891 7.17 59.29 8.40
N THR A 892 7.34 59.80 9.62
CA THR A 892 7.77 61.16 9.91
C THR A 892 9.24 61.18 10.32
N ALA A 893 9.82 62.36 10.55
CA ALA A 893 11.18 62.49 11.09
C ALA A 893 11.31 62.07 12.57
N SER A 894 10.22 61.63 13.22
CA SER A 894 10.18 61.30 14.66
C SER A 894 9.38 60.06 15.04
N GLY A 895 8.82 59.32 14.05
CA GLY A 895 7.99 58.13 14.26
C GLY A 895 7.06 57.87 13.07
N LEU A 896 5.90 57.25 13.33
CA LEU A 896 4.82 57.03 12.37
C LEU A 896 3.64 57.97 12.67
N SER A 897 3.13 58.66 11.65
CA SER A 897 1.80 59.29 11.65
C SER A 897 0.75 58.25 11.25
N ILE A 898 -0.40 58.27 11.92
CA ILE A 898 -1.57 57.44 11.61
C ILE A 898 -2.75 58.37 11.27
N GLU A 899 -3.18 58.35 10.01
CA GLU A 899 -4.19 59.25 9.45
C GLU A 899 -5.40 58.45 8.95
N SER A 900 -6.63 58.94 9.14
CA SER A 900 -7.83 58.28 8.62
C SER A 900 -7.98 58.48 7.10
N ASN A 901 -8.59 57.51 6.42
CA ASN A 901 -8.84 57.63 4.98
C ASN A 901 -9.89 58.72 4.70
N ALA A 902 -9.58 59.59 3.73
CA ALA A 902 -10.47 60.69 3.31
C ALA A 902 -11.68 60.23 2.46
N ASP A 903 -11.80 58.93 2.19
CA ASP A 903 -12.81 58.33 1.31
C ASP A 903 -14.11 57.89 2.01
N GLY A 904 -14.17 57.97 3.35
CA GLY A 904 -15.35 57.55 4.12
C GLY A 904 -15.56 56.04 4.23
N SER A 905 -14.53 55.23 3.96
CA SER A 905 -14.54 53.77 4.16
C SER A 905 -15.00 53.39 5.58
N SER A 906 -16.05 52.56 5.69
CA SER A 906 -16.91 52.45 6.88
C SER A 906 -16.37 51.55 8.01
N GLY A 907 -15.06 51.56 8.24
CA GLY A 907 -14.38 50.72 9.24
C GLY A 907 -13.60 51.57 10.24
N ARG A 908 -13.61 51.17 11.53
CA ARG A 908 -12.77 51.84 12.54
C ARG A 908 -11.29 51.61 12.24
N MET A 909 -10.49 52.68 12.31
CA MET A 909 -9.05 52.63 12.08
C MET A 909 -8.31 51.85 13.19
N PHE A 910 -7.33 51.04 12.83
CA PHE A 910 -6.41 50.39 13.78
C PHE A 910 -5.05 50.05 13.14
N LEU A 911 -3.99 50.09 13.93
CA LEU A 911 -2.67 49.55 13.59
C LEU A 911 -2.62 48.06 13.93
N THR A 912 -1.91 47.22 13.18
CA THR A 912 -1.92 45.76 13.35
C THR A 912 -0.57 45.13 13.00
N HIS A 913 -0.18 44.09 13.74
CA HIS A 913 1.02 43.28 13.49
C HIS A 913 0.73 41.80 13.78
N SER A 914 1.36 40.90 13.04
CA SER A 914 1.12 39.45 13.09
C SER A 914 2.40 38.66 12.92
N ARG A 915 2.45 37.44 13.48
CA ARG A 915 3.67 36.63 13.68
C ARG A 915 4.59 37.25 14.74
N LEU A 916 3.99 37.69 15.85
CA LEU A 916 4.70 38.27 17.00
C LEU A 916 5.18 37.20 18.01
N ASP A 917 4.49 36.06 18.06
CA ASP A 917 4.80 34.87 18.87
C ASP A 917 5.20 35.15 20.34
N LEU A 918 4.53 36.12 20.97
CA LEU A 918 4.82 36.54 22.34
C LEU A 918 4.26 35.53 23.33
N VAL A 919 5.11 35.01 24.22
CA VAL A 919 4.69 34.24 25.40
C VAL A 919 4.31 35.23 26.49
N GLY A 920 3.05 35.19 26.94
CA GLY A 920 2.54 36.13 27.93
C GLY A 920 2.47 35.57 29.36
N PRO A 921 1.97 36.38 30.32
CA PRO A 921 1.47 37.74 30.13
C PRO A 921 2.58 38.74 29.76
N VAL A 922 2.26 39.72 28.90
CA VAL A 922 3.21 40.76 28.45
C VAL A 922 2.69 42.16 28.75
N THR A 923 3.60 43.12 28.95
CA THR A 923 3.28 44.56 28.96
C THR A 923 3.68 45.17 27.62
N ALA A 924 2.73 45.80 26.95
CA ALA A 924 2.99 46.62 25.77
C ALA A 924 3.35 48.05 26.20
N VAL A 925 4.57 48.47 25.92
CA VAL A 925 5.10 49.81 26.19
C VAL A 925 5.03 50.62 24.89
N LEU A 926 4.10 51.58 24.85
CA LEU A 926 3.80 52.37 23.66
C LEU A 926 4.30 53.80 23.84
N ARG A 927 5.12 54.31 22.91
CA ARG A 927 5.55 55.73 22.93
C ARG A 927 4.76 56.54 21.90
N LEU A 928 3.85 57.38 22.39
CA LEU A 928 2.73 57.95 21.64
C LEU A 928 2.64 59.47 21.81
N ARG A 929 1.95 60.13 20.88
CA ARG A 929 1.41 61.49 21.04
C ARG A 929 0.16 61.74 20.19
N ALA A 930 -0.52 62.86 20.41
CA ALA A 930 -1.64 63.33 19.59
C ALA A 930 -1.67 64.87 19.57
N HIS A 931 -1.66 65.47 18.36
CA HIS A 931 -1.52 66.93 18.19
C HIS A 931 -2.82 67.73 18.38
N ALA A 932 -3.99 67.15 18.10
CA ALA A 932 -5.28 67.82 18.31
C ALA A 932 -6.43 66.82 18.57
N GLY A 933 -7.35 67.16 19.47
CA GLY A 933 -8.59 66.40 19.74
C GLY A 933 -8.44 65.01 20.37
N GLY A 934 -7.26 64.39 20.32
CA GLY A 934 -7.06 62.97 20.57
C GLY A 934 -6.97 62.49 22.02
N ALA A 935 -7.65 63.14 22.97
CA ALA A 935 -7.71 62.63 24.35
C ALA A 935 -8.78 61.54 24.43
N GLY A 936 -8.39 60.31 24.78
CA GLY A 936 -9.35 59.28 25.12
C GLY A 936 -8.84 57.85 25.00
N ARG A 937 -9.81 56.94 25.15
CA ARG A 937 -9.60 55.51 25.37
C ARG A 937 -9.20 54.77 24.08
N GLY A 938 -7.91 54.53 23.95
CA GLY A 938 -7.34 53.55 23.04
C GLY A 938 -7.55 52.12 23.53
N ARG A 939 -7.35 51.15 22.64
CA ARG A 939 -7.48 49.71 22.95
C ARG A 939 -6.35 48.91 22.31
N ILE A 940 -5.83 47.92 23.02
CA ILE A 940 -5.08 46.83 22.43
C ILE A 940 -5.99 45.60 22.41
N THR A 941 -6.15 44.96 21.25
CA THR A 941 -6.83 43.66 21.14
C THR A 941 -5.88 42.64 20.53
N TRP A 942 -5.90 41.41 20.99
CA TRP A 942 -5.03 40.35 20.49
C TRP A 942 -5.80 39.09 20.08
N ARG A 943 -5.10 38.16 19.45
CA ARG A 943 -5.55 36.77 19.33
C ARG A 943 -4.36 35.80 19.45
N THR A 944 -4.68 34.61 19.93
CA THR A 944 -3.76 33.47 20.07
C THR A 944 -3.96 32.53 18.87
N ARG A 945 -4.02 31.21 19.06
CA ARG A 945 -4.23 30.21 17.99
C ARG A 945 -5.61 30.29 17.31
N GLN A 946 -6.57 31.01 17.88
CA GLN A 946 -7.89 31.20 17.28
C GLN A 946 -7.88 32.14 16.07
N ALA A 947 -8.81 31.93 15.13
CA ALA A 947 -8.87 32.66 13.86
C ALA A 947 -9.41 34.09 13.99
N SER A 948 -10.38 34.30 14.88
CA SER A 948 -10.97 35.59 15.22
C SER A 948 -10.30 36.22 16.45
N PHE A 949 -10.51 37.52 16.65
CA PHE A 949 -10.25 38.21 17.91
C PHE A 949 -11.48 38.02 18.80
N ALA A 950 -11.31 37.53 20.03
CA ALA A 950 -12.43 37.36 20.96
C ALA A 950 -12.76 38.67 21.68
N GLU A 951 -14.03 38.89 22.01
CA GLU A 951 -14.50 40.14 22.63
C GLU A 951 -13.86 40.44 23.99
N HIS A 952 -13.37 39.42 24.70
CA HIS A 952 -12.66 39.55 25.97
C HIS A 952 -11.13 39.74 25.82
N GLN A 953 -10.55 39.55 24.63
CA GLN A 953 -9.12 39.76 24.38
C GLN A 953 -8.86 41.24 24.07
N VAL A 954 -9.14 42.09 25.06
CA VAL A 954 -9.02 43.55 24.99
C VAL A 954 -8.47 44.14 26.29
N SER A 955 -7.49 45.02 26.15
CA SER A 955 -6.98 45.90 27.20
C SER A 955 -7.14 47.35 26.74
N GLU A 956 -7.55 48.24 27.64
CA GLU A 956 -7.84 49.65 27.31
C GLU A 956 -6.84 50.59 28.00
N PHE A 957 -6.51 51.68 27.32
CA PHE A 957 -5.50 52.64 27.78
C PHE A 957 -5.87 54.05 27.33
N GLU A 958 -5.34 55.09 27.99
CA GLU A 958 -5.54 56.48 27.55
C GLU A 958 -4.47 56.89 26.54
N TRP A 959 -4.90 57.44 25.40
CA TRP A 959 -3.98 57.98 24.40
C TRP A 959 -3.53 59.39 24.81
N PRO A 960 -2.21 59.68 24.86
CA PRO A 960 -1.70 60.93 25.40
C PRO A 960 -1.86 62.08 24.41
N VAL A 961 -2.30 63.24 24.92
CA VAL A 961 -2.38 64.50 24.17
C VAL A 961 -1.22 65.42 24.49
N GLY A 962 -0.73 66.09 23.46
CA GLY A 962 0.39 67.02 23.52
C GLY A 962 1.34 66.81 22.35
N ARG A 963 2.27 67.76 22.16
CA ARG A 963 3.35 67.64 21.16
C ARG A 963 4.51 66.77 21.65
N GLU A 964 4.60 66.59 22.97
CA GLU A 964 5.60 65.77 23.65
C GLU A 964 5.27 64.28 23.59
N TRP A 965 6.32 63.47 23.44
CA TRP A 965 6.24 62.02 23.43
C TRP A 965 6.07 61.45 24.83
N GLN A 966 4.93 60.79 25.07
CA GLN A 966 4.61 60.14 26.34
C GLN A 966 4.66 58.61 26.19
N GLU A 967 5.05 57.92 27.25
CA GLU A 967 5.06 56.46 27.32
C GLU A 967 3.79 55.98 28.03
N VAL A 968 3.12 54.97 27.46
CA VAL A 968 1.92 54.34 28.01
C VAL A 968 2.16 52.84 28.08
N GLN A 969 2.01 52.26 29.27
CA GLN A 969 2.21 50.84 29.51
C GLN A 969 0.85 50.14 29.64
N VAL A 970 0.65 49.06 28.88
CA VAL A 970 -0.63 48.37 28.73
C VAL A 970 -0.43 46.87 28.90
N THR A 971 -0.91 46.30 30.01
CA THR A 971 -0.81 44.86 30.25
C THR A 971 -1.74 44.07 29.33
N ILE A 972 -1.23 43.00 28.74
CA ILE A 972 -1.96 41.97 28.00
C ILE A 972 -1.96 40.69 28.87
N PRO A 973 -3.03 40.46 29.66
CA PRO A 973 -3.12 39.33 30.60
C PRO A 973 -3.55 38.05 29.87
N GLU A 974 -2.67 37.54 29.01
CA GLU A 974 -2.87 36.33 28.21
C GLU A 974 -1.75 35.33 28.50
N ASP A 975 -2.10 34.14 29.00
CA ASP A 975 -1.13 33.09 29.35
C ASP A 975 -0.71 32.24 28.13
N ALA A 976 -1.42 32.36 27.00
CA ALA A 976 -1.11 31.64 25.76
C ALA A 976 -0.32 32.50 24.76
N VAL A 977 0.29 31.86 23.75
CA VAL A 977 1.10 32.56 22.75
C VAL A 977 0.25 33.51 21.90
N ILE A 978 0.58 34.80 21.98
CA ILE A 978 -0.05 35.91 21.25
C ILE A 978 0.55 35.95 19.84
N LEU A 979 -0.27 35.63 18.82
CA LEU A 979 0.19 35.56 17.43
C LEU A 979 -0.01 36.87 16.66
N HIS A 980 -0.94 37.72 17.09
CA HIS A 980 -1.41 38.88 16.34
C HIS A 980 -2.00 39.93 17.29
N VAL A 981 -1.54 41.18 17.18
CA VAL A 981 -1.98 42.32 18.00
C VAL A 981 -2.54 43.44 17.09
N ARG A 982 -3.57 44.14 17.59
CA ARG A 982 -4.12 45.37 17.02
C ARG A 982 -4.12 46.48 18.07
N ILE A 983 -3.72 47.68 17.68
CA ILE A 983 -3.80 48.90 18.50
C ILE A 983 -4.82 49.83 17.85
N HIS A 984 -5.91 50.09 18.56
CA HIS A 984 -7.02 50.94 18.12
C HIS A 984 -6.89 52.31 18.80
N PRO A 985 -6.67 53.41 18.06
CA PRO A 985 -6.71 54.76 18.63
C PRO A 985 -8.14 55.18 19.04
N PRO A 986 -8.30 56.32 19.74
CA PRO A 986 -9.59 56.95 19.95
C PRO A 986 -10.26 57.30 18.62
N ALA A 987 -11.59 57.31 18.56
CA ALA A 987 -12.32 57.40 17.29
C ALA A 987 -12.16 58.76 16.59
N ASP A 988 -12.02 59.84 17.35
CA ASP A 988 -12.08 61.23 16.87
C ASP A 988 -10.70 61.95 16.91
N ALA A 989 -9.63 61.20 17.14
CA ALA A 989 -8.28 61.74 17.36
C ALA A 989 -7.57 62.15 16.05
N GLN A 990 -6.90 63.31 16.06
CA GLN A 990 -6.15 63.82 14.90
C GLN A 990 -4.66 64.06 15.21
N GLY A 991 -3.82 63.84 14.19
CA GLY A 991 -2.36 63.91 14.34
C GLY A 991 -1.84 62.88 15.36
N LEU A 992 -2.32 61.64 15.24
CA LEU A 992 -1.86 60.50 16.03
C LEU A 992 -0.45 60.11 15.57
N GLU A 993 0.51 60.04 16.49
CA GLU A 993 1.84 59.53 16.17
C GLU A 993 2.34 58.46 17.16
N VAL A 994 3.19 57.55 16.64
CA VAL A 994 3.81 56.43 17.35
C VAL A 994 5.32 56.43 17.08
N GLN A 995 6.16 56.56 18.12
CA GLN A 995 7.62 56.52 17.97
C GLN A 995 8.19 55.11 18.19
N SER A 996 7.62 54.35 19.11
CA SER A 996 8.01 52.96 19.37
C SER A 996 6.87 52.16 19.97
N ILE A 997 6.86 50.86 19.66
CA ILE A 997 6.01 49.84 20.29
C ILE A 997 6.94 48.76 20.80
N GLU A 998 6.89 48.45 22.09
CA GLU A 998 7.72 47.43 22.71
C GLU A 998 6.86 46.47 23.53
N PHE A 999 7.22 45.19 23.54
CA PHE A 999 6.55 44.16 24.35
C PHE A 999 7.57 43.55 25.30
N GLU A 1000 7.27 43.60 26.60
CA GLU A 1000 8.12 43.08 27.67
C GLU A 1000 7.36 42.03 28.48
N GLY A 1001 7.84 40.79 28.52
CA GLY A 1001 7.25 39.73 29.36
C GLY A 1001 8.01 38.40 29.29
N GLY A 1002 8.22 37.76 30.43
CA GLY A 1002 9.03 36.54 30.54
C GLY A 1002 10.47 36.77 30.05
N GLU A 1003 10.96 35.88 29.18
CA GLU A 1003 12.25 36.04 28.48
C GLU A 1003 12.13 36.85 27.18
N ASN A 1004 10.90 37.21 26.75
CA ASN A 1004 10.67 37.90 25.49
C ASN A 1004 10.70 39.42 25.67
N ARG A 1005 11.62 40.07 24.93
CA ARG A 1005 11.64 41.52 24.72
C ARG A 1005 11.66 41.82 23.22
N VAL A 1006 10.56 42.37 22.68
CA VAL A 1006 10.43 42.68 21.24
C VAL A 1006 10.16 44.18 21.07
N ARG A 1007 11.07 44.89 20.41
CA ARG A 1007 11.01 46.35 20.26
C ARG A 1007 10.95 46.77 18.79
N PHE A 1008 9.96 47.59 18.47
CA PHE A 1008 9.80 48.31 17.20
C PHE A 1008 10.03 49.80 17.46
N ALA A 1009 10.84 50.45 16.62
CA ALA A 1009 11.18 51.87 16.73
C ALA A 1009 11.33 52.47 15.33
N PHE A 1010 10.66 53.59 15.08
CA PHE A 1010 10.25 54.00 13.74
C PHE A 1010 10.91 55.28 13.21
#